data_AF-A0A0U1LZ05-F1
#
_entry.id   AF-A0A0U1LZ05-F1
#
_cell.length_a   1.000
_cell.length_b   1.000
_cell.length_c   1.000
_cell.angle_alpha   90.00
_cell.angle_beta   90.00
_cell.angle_gamma   90.00
#
_symmetry.space_group_name_H-M   'P 1'
#
loop_
_entity.id
_entity.type
_entity.pdbx_description
1 polymer ?
#
loop_
_entity_poly.entity_id
_entity_poly.type
_entity_poly.pdbx_seq_one_letter_code
_entity_poly.pdbx_strand_id
1 'polypeptide(L)'
;MAPRIHIKQQQLRSQTCQLQILVVGAGLAGLGSAISCALAGHAIHVLEATPEIKEIGAGIQVLPNSSRVLQHWGLEEALTPYMTAPSVCNFNGWKGNKISQLDFHESESNYPGTWYRDFHRADLQRCLLERALELGVQITCNARVRSVRVGDDGATATAVTADGRQWEGDLVIGADGVFGKLTEELLGRIDPPVKTGDLAYRLLLSTEEMRKDPELAPFVNNPQVNYWLGPDAHAVNYVLRGGDLFNMVLLVPDDIPEALASTIEGNVEEMCALFEGWDSRIQKLLKLCQSVQKWRLCIRFGEFDWSHPSGTWIMLGDAVHATLPYLASGAGMAFEDGAVLGECLSRLPDHPNITKTSPEFLNAKKHALSVFQNCRKERTGMVVDRGNIQQYLYHLHDGPEQQERDRKMQMTPTPEGEALAWRDPGLAPKLLGYDHIADIAIGVSKKRMTWIPTFHLIRKGTRTPPHPSLLQPKLKGNPLDMDSLWVYTSPFLIPSLQSVTSLLFTLISYENIQNMWKLLGFSSKTPEKESPRGLPASWYRSQAIYQLERRAIFSKCWTLLTHRSRFTKPGDFLSFTVANFSFFLVQDRDGNINGFHNICRHRAFPVVQTRSGSTSILSCKYHGWSYGLKGNLSKAPRFETVSEFEKSQNGLFPIHVHIDKAGFIWVNLQAGEPDVKWEGAFQSIDEQPRMQDFDFTGEYTFDHYWEMDLDANWKGVIENYNECYHCATSHPLISGVSDLPRYRVEPTAGYMEHHIFNKEQVDSQFKRAITYFFPTTSVTVTDKFFYIQRMIPESETKSKIENEVYRHRDATDQEFDDINAFYRQVLDEDKELCVGAQRNLNGGVFVNGELHPNKEKGPIYFQNCVKEMLMGHRKKEEQRGQEIRPAVPKLPENMIEKLAEEELFCSQLEAASCINRPELAW
;
A
#
# COMPACT_ATOMS: atom_id res chain seq x y z
N MET A 1 -17.28 -22.43 -34.40
CA MET A 1 -17.87 -22.47 -33.05
C MET A 1 -16.73 -22.30 -32.06
N ALA A 2 -16.86 -21.38 -31.10
CA ALA A 2 -15.89 -21.27 -30.00
C ALA A 2 -15.85 -22.60 -29.21
N PRO A 3 -14.69 -23.00 -28.66
CA PRO A 3 -14.61 -24.19 -27.82
C PRO A 3 -15.54 -24.03 -26.61
N ARG A 4 -16.37 -25.03 -26.34
CA ARG A 4 -17.24 -25.04 -25.15
C ARG A 4 -16.38 -25.10 -23.89
N ILE A 5 -16.76 -24.35 -22.87
CA ILE A 5 -16.16 -24.45 -21.54
C ILE A 5 -16.37 -25.88 -21.01
N HIS A 6 -15.32 -26.49 -20.48
CA HIS A 6 -15.39 -27.84 -19.92
C HIS A 6 -16.29 -27.84 -18.67
N ILE A 7 -17.29 -28.73 -18.62
CA ILE A 7 -18.13 -28.92 -17.43
C ILE A 7 -17.44 -29.92 -16.48
N LYS A 8 -17.09 -29.45 -15.29
CA LYS A 8 -16.44 -30.28 -14.25
C LYS A 8 -17.40 -31.35 -13.77
N GLN A 9 -16.95 -32.60 -13.82
CA GLN A 9 -17.67 -33.73 -13.25
C GLN A 9 -17.32 -33.88 -11.77
N GLN A 10 -18.26 -34.39 -10.99
CA GLN A 10 -18.03 -34.68 -9.58
C GLN A 10 -16.97 -35.78 -9.44
N GLN A 11 -15.92 -35.50 -8.67
CA GLN A 11 -14.87 -36.46 -8.35
C GLN A 11 -15.37 -37.46 -7.30
N LEU A 12 -14.99 -38.73 -7.47
CA LEU A 12 -15.18 -39.75 -6.44
C LEU A 12 -13.94 -39.79 -5.55
N ARG A 13 -14.14 -39.72 -4.23
CA ARG A 13 -13.09 -39.79 -3.22
C ARG A 13 -13.28 -40.99 -2.30
N SER A 14 -12.18 -41.58 -1.81
CA SER A 14 -12.28 -42.55 -0.72
C SER A 14 -12.88 -41.91 0.53
N GLN A 15 -13.73 -42.64 1.27
CA GLN A 15 -14.36 -42.12 2.50
C GLN A 15 -13.31 -41.67 3.53
N THR A 16 -12.13 -42.30 3.55
CA THR A 16 -11.03 -41.95 4.45
C THR A 16 -10.34 -40.63 4.08
N CYS A 17 -10.46 -40.16 2.84
CA CYS A 17 -9.90 -38.89 2.34
C CYS A 17 -10.97 -37.83 2.04
N GLN A 18 -12.25 -38.13 2.27
CA GLN A 18 -13.36 -37.20 2.06
C GLN A 18 -13.50 -36.25 3.26
N LEU A 19 -13.32 -34.95 3.02
CA LEU A 19 -13.58 -33.90 4.00
C LEU A 19 -15.07 -33.67 4.21
N GLN A 20 -15.44 -33.43 5.47
CA GLN A 20 -16.70 -32.81 5.92
C GLN A 20 -16.46 -31.30 6.02
N ILE A 21 -17.08 -30.53 5.13
CA ILE A 21 -16.85 -29.09 5.02
C ILE A 21 -18.12 -28.36 5.44
N LEU A 22 -17.99 -27.46 6.41
CA LEU A 22 -19.05 -26.58 6.85
C LEU A 22 -18.91 -25.24 6.11
N VAL A 23 -19.98 -24.75 5.49
CA VAL A 23 -20.01 -23.44 4.85
C VAL A 23 -20.95 -22.54 5.63
N VAL A 24 -20.47 -21.40 6.11
CA VAL A 24 -21.28 -20.44 6.86
C VAL A 24 -21.73 -19.33 5.93
N GLY A 25 -23.02 -19.32 5.61
CA GLY A 25 -23.66 -18.39 4.68
C GLY A 25 -24.03 -19.04 3.34
N ALA A 26 -25.27 -18.85 2.90
CA ALA A 26 -25.82 -19.31 1.63
C ALA A 26 -25.97 -18.16 0.59
N GLY A 27 -25.11 -17.15 0.69
CA GLY A 27 -24.93 -16.15 -0.36
C GLY A 27 -24.24 -16.73 -1.60
N LEU A 28 -23.96 -15.89 -2.60
CA LEU A 28 -23.32 -16.30 -3.85
C LEU A 28 -21.95 -16.97 -3.61
N ALA A 29 -21.15 -16.43 -2.69
CA ALA A 29 -19.85 -16.98 -2.33
C ALA A 29 -19.99 -18.36 -1.67
N GLY A 30 -20.84 -18.49 -0.65
CA GLY A 30 -21.04 -19.75 0.06
C GLY A 30 -21.62 -20.86 -0.82
N LEU A 31 -22.64 -20.57 -1.64
CA LEU A 31 -23.19 -21.54 -2.58
C LEU A 31 -22.18 -21.92 -3.67
N GLY A 32 -21.42 -20.95 -4.19
CA GLY A 32 -20.34 -21.21 -5.15
C GLY A 32 -19.25 -22.12 -4.58
N SER A 33 -18.81 -21.86 -3.34
CA SER A 33 -17.87 -22.74 -2.64
C SER A 33 -18.44 -24.12 -2.37
N ALA A 34 -19.73 -24.22 -2.00
CA ALA A 34 -20.38 -25.49 -1.76
C ALA A 34 -20.44 -26.35 -3.03
N ILE A 35 -20.87 -25.79 -4.15
CA ILE A 35 -20.89 -26.46 -5.46
C ILE A 35 -19.48 -26.93 -5.83
N SER A 36 -18.49 -26.04 -5.77
CA SER A 36 -17.13 -26.37 -6.22
C SER A 36 -16.47 -27.43 -5.33
N CYS A 37 -16.67 -27.37 -4.01
CA CYS A 37 -16.15 -28.38 -3.09
C CYS A 37 -16.90 -29.72 -3.20
N ALA A 38 -18.20 -29.71 -3.49
CA ALA A 38 -18.96 -30.93 -3.77
C ALA A 38 -18.48 -31.58 -5.07
N LEU A 39 -18.21 -30.79 -6.12
CA LEU A 39 -17.59 -31.27 -7.37
C LEU A 39 -16.18 -31.83 -7.16
N ALA A 40 -15.44 -31.35 -6.15
CA ALA A 40 -14.15 -31.91 -5.71
C ALA A 40 -14.27 -33.23 -4.92
N GLY A 41 -15.50 -33.72 -4.71
CA GLY A 41 -15.79 -35.00 -4.05
C GLY A 41 -15.89 -34.92 -2.53
N HIS A 42 -16.05 -33.73 -1.96
CA HIS A 42 -16.21 -33.53 -0.50
C HIS A 42 -17.67 -33.48 -0.07
N ALA A 43 -17.93 -33.80 1.20
CA ALA A 43 -19.26 -33.71 1.80
C ALA A 43 -19.45 -32.33 2.41
N ILE A 44 -20.53 -31.63 2.03
CA ILE A 44 -20.73 -30.22 2.35
C ILE A 44 -22.01 -30.01 3.16
N HIS A 45 -21.94 -29.17 4.19
CA HIS A 45 -23.09 -28.69 4.94
C HIS A 45 -23.08 -27.16 5.00
N VAL A 46 -24.06 -26.51 4.38
CA VAL A 46 -24.27 -25.06 4.44
C VAL A 46 -25.14 -24.70 5.63
N LEU A 47 -24.70 -23.75 6.44
CA LEU A 47 -25.41 -23.17 7.57
C LEU A 47 -25.80 -21.73 7.22
N GLU A 48 -27.10 -21.47 7.07
CA GLU A 48 -27.65 -20.16 6.73
C GLU A 48 -28.41 -19.55 7.92
N ALA A 49 -28.16 -18.28 8.19
CA ALA A 49 -28.77 -17.54 9.29
C ALA A 49 -30.26 -17.24 9.05
N THR A 50 -30.69 -17.02 7.82
CA THR A 50 -32.09 -16.70 7.49
C THR A 50 -33.00 -17.93 7.60
N PRO A 51 -34.32 -17.73 7.80
CA PRO A 51 -35.28 -18.84 7.83
C PRO A 51 -35.49 -19.52 6.48
N GLU A 52 -35.27 -18.78 5.40
CA GLU A 52 -35.40 -19.23 4.01
C GLU A 52 -34.25 -18.62 3.20
N ILE A 53 -33.68 -19.39 2.27
CA ILE A 53 -32.70 -18.89 1.29
C ILE A 53 -33.48 -18.20 0.19
N LYS A 54 -33.82 -16.93 0.43
CA LYS A 54 -34.55 -16.10 -0.51
C LYS A 54 -33.94 -14.72 -0.53
N GLU A 55 -33.28 -14.40 -1.62
CA GLU A 55 -32.79 -13.05 -1.86
C GLU A 55 -33.92 -12.12 -2.32
N ILE A 56 -33.97 -10.94 -1.72
CA ILE A 56 -34.77 -9.81 -2.19
C ILE A 56 -33.81 -9.00 -3.06
N GLY A 57 -33.93 -9.14 -4.38
CA GLY A 57 -32.83 -8.82 -5.30
C GLY A 57 -33.11 -7.67 -6.25
N ALA A 58 -32.09 -6.83 -6.45
CA ALA A 58 -31.93 -6.03 -7.66
C ALA A 58 -31.24 -6.87 -8.75
N GLY A 59 -30.97 -6.23 -9.89
CA GLY A 59 -30.17 -6.82 -10.96
C GLY A 59 -28.73 -7.09 -10.55
N ILE A 60 -28.12 -8.06 -11.24
CA ILE A 60 -26.69 -8.35 -11.17
C ILE A 60 -26.16 -8.69 -12.54
N GLN A 61 -24.94 -8.25 -12.83
CA GLN A 61 -24.27 -8.52 -14.10
C GLN A 61 -23.25 -9.65 -13.91
N VAL A 62 -23.22 -10.57 -14.85
CA VAL A 62 -22.24 -11.65 -14.92
C VAL A 62 -21.37 -11.39 -16.14
N LEU A 63 -20.06 -11.25 -15.89
CA LEU A 63 -19.02 -10.94 -16.86
C LEU A 63 -18.34 -12.23 -17.36
N PRO A 64 -17.59 -12.20 -18.47
CA PRO A 64 -16.85 -13.34 -19.05
C PRO A 64 -16.10 -14.25 -18.06
N ASN A 65 -15.34 -13.68 -17.13
CA ASN A 65 -14.59 -14.43 -16.12
C ASN A 65 -15.53 -15.24 -15.20
N SER A 66 -16.65 -14.64 -14.79
CA SER A 66 -17.65 -15.30 -13.96
C SER A 66 -18.53 -16.27 -14.73
N SER A 67 -18.86 -15.99 -15.99
CA SER A 67 -19.64 -16.91 -16.82
C SER A 67 -18.87 -18.22 -17.05
N ARG A 68 -17.55 -18.12 -17.27
CA ARG A 68 -16.65 -19.28 -17.37
C ARG A 68 -16.80 -20.20 -16.15
N VAL A 69 -16.82 -19.65 -14.95
CA VAL A 69 -16.97 -20.42 -13.71
C VAL A 69 -18.35 -21.09 -13.63
N LEU A 70 -19.43 -20.35 -13.91
CA LEU A 70 -20.78 -20.89 -13.87
C LEU A 70 -20.99 -22.02 -14.90
N GLN A 71 -20.47 -21.85 -16.12
CA GLN A 71 -20.49 -22.88 -17.15
C GLN A 71 -19.65 -24.10 -16.73
N HIS A 72 -18.48 -23.87 -16.12
CA HIS A 72 -17.63 -24.94 -15.59
C HIS A 72 -18.32 -25.76 -14.49
N TRP A 73 -19.24 -25.17 -13.73
CA TRP A 73 -20.08 -25.89 -12.75
C TRP A 73 -21.32 -26.57 -13.34
N GLY A 74 -21.55 -26.43 -14.65
CA GLY A 74 -22.68 -27.02 -15.37
C GLY A 74 -24.00 -26.25 -15.21
N LEU A 75 -23.95 -24.95 -14.88
CA LEU A 75 -25.15 -24.14 -14.60
C LEU A 75 -25.78 -23.50 -15.83
N GLU A 76 -25.17 -23.61 -17.02
CA GLU A 76 -25.61 -22.87 -18.21
C GLU A 76 -27.08 -23.17 -18.57
N GLU A 77 -27.47 -24.44 -18.58
CA GLU A 77 -28.83 -24.86 -18.91
C GLU A 77 -29.85 -24.30 -17.91
N ALA A 78 -29.57 -24.42 -16.61
CA ALA A 78 -30.45 -23.93 -15.55
C ALA A 78 -30.59 -22.39 -15.54
N LEU A 79 -29.52 -21.68 -15.91
CA LEU A 79 -29.50 -20.22 -15.94
C LEU A 79 -30.16 -19.63 -17.20
N THR A 80 -30.13 -20.35 -18.32
CA THR A 80 -30.57 -19.86 -19.65
C THR A 80 -31.96 -19.20 -19.62
N PRO A 81 -33.00 -19.77 -18.95
CA PRO A 81 -34.33 -19.17 -18.90
C PRO A 81 -34.39 -17.80 -18.21
N TYR A 82 -33.38 -17.44 -17.41
CA TYR A 82 -33.34 -16.23 -16.59
C TYR A 82 -32.33 -15.19 -17.10
N MET A 83 -31.55 -15.53 -18.12
CA MET A 83 -30.53 -14.66 -18.71
C MET A 83 -31.16 -13.56 -19.56
N THR A 84 -30.68 -12.33 -19.39
CA THR A 84 -30.83 -11.28 -20.41
C THR A 84 -29.50 -11.07 -21.10
N ALA A 85 -29.51 -11.05 -22.44
CA ALA A 85 -28.31 -10.84 -23.26
C ALA A 85 -28.29 -9.41 -23.82
N PRO A 86 -27.57 -8.48 -23.17
CA PRO A 86 -27.38 -7.14 -23.71
C PRO A 86 -26.45 -7.17 -24.93
N SER A 87 -26.69 -6.30 -25.91
CA SER A 87 -25.82 -6.18 -27.09
C SER A 87 -24.69 -5.17 -26.89
N VAL A 88 -24.91 -4.13 -26.09
CA VAL A 88 -23.99 -3.01 -25.92
C VAL A 88 -24.01 -2.48 -24.49
N CYS A 89 -22.86 -1.99 -24.03
CA CYS A 89 -22.74 -1.15 -22.84
C CYS A 89 -22.50 0.30 -23.25
N ASN A 90 -23.43 1.19 -22.91
CA ASN A 90 -23.41 2.59 -23.27
C ASN A 90 -22.94 3.47 -22.12
N PHE A 91 -22.00 4.37 -22.37
CA PHE A 91 -21.61 5.42 -21.43
C PHE A 91 -22.06 6.79 -21.95
N ASN A 92 -22.84 7.48 -21.14
CA ASN A 92 -23.39 8.79 -21.43
C ASN A 92 -22.97 9.77 -20.33
N GLY A 93 -22.85 11.05 -20.68
CA GLY A 93 -22.79 12.11 -19.68
C GLY A 93 -24.17 12.29 -19.03
N TRP A 94 -24.20 12.86 -17.83
CA TRP A 94 -25.44 13.06 -17.06
C TRP A 94 -26.48 13.94 -17.76
N LYS A 95 -26.08 14.74 -18.75
CA LYS A 95 -26.97 15.49 -19.64
C LYS A 95 -27.50 14.71 -20.86
N GLY A 96 -27.07 13.47 -21.04
CA GLY A 96 -27.52 12.56 -22.08
C GLY A 96 -26.67 12.51 -23.35
N ASN A 97 -25.58 13.28 -23.41
CA ASN A 97 -24.61 13.18 -24.48
C ASN A 97 -23.91 11.82 -24.45
N LYS A 98 -23.78 11.17 -25.60
CA LYS A 98 -23.05 9.91 -25.74
C LYS A 98 -21.55 10.17 -25.56
N ILE A 99 -20.89 9.46 -24.65
CA ILE A 99 -19.44 9.53 -24.45
C ILE A 99 -18.78 8.41 -25.25
N SER A 100 -19.14 7.16 -24.95
CA SER A 100 -18.57 5.98 -25.60
C SER A 100 -19.46 4.75 -25.46
N GLN A 101 -19.01 3.61 -25.98
CA GLN A 101 -19.68 2.32 -25.85
C GLN A 101 -18.72 1.14 -25.93
N LEU A 102 -19.18 -0.02 -25.48
CA LEU A 102 -18.57 -1.32 -25.68
C LEU A 102 -19.60 -2.24 -26.36
N ASP A 103 -19.26 -2.77 -27.53
CA ASP A 103 -20.01 -3.88 -28.14
C ASP A 103 -19.70 -5.17 -27.39
N PHE A 104 -20.71 -5.83 -26.84
CA PHE A 104 -20.49 -7.04 -26.05
C PHE A 104 -20.11 -8.23 -26.92
N HIS A 105 -20.61 -8.34 -28.15
CA HIS A 105 -20.23 -9.44 -29.05
C HIS A 105 -18.76 -9.32 -29.50
N GLU A 106 -18.30 -8.11 -29.77
CA GLU A 106 -16.88 -7.84 -30.05
C GLU A 106 -16.01 -8.18 -28.83
N SER A 107 -16.40 -7.72 -27.64
CA SER A 107 -15.69 -8.03 -26.40
C SER A 107 -15.63 -9.55 -26.11
N GLU A 108 -16.77 -10.24 -26.23
CA GLU A 108 -16.90 -11.69 -26.05
C GLU A 108 -15.99 -12.48 -27.00
N SER A 109 -15.73 -11.97 -28.20
CA SER A 109 -14.84 -12.63 -29.17
C SER A 109 -13.40 -12.78 -28.67
N ASN A 110 -12.96 -11.91 -27.75
CA ASN A 110 -11.66 -12.00 -27.08
C ASN A 110 -11.61 -13.07 -25.98
N TYR A 111 -12.77 -13.56 -25.54
CA TYR A 111 -12.92 -14.53 -24.45
C TYR A 111 -13.81 -15.71 -24.89
N PRO A 112 -13.31 -16.59 -25.78
CA PRO A 112 -14.14 -17.59 -26.44
C PRO A 112 -14.93 -18.49 -25.47
N GLY A 113 -16.21 -18.66 -25.74
CA GLY A 113 -17.12 -19.54 -24.98
C GLY A 113 -17.75 -18.90 -23.75
N THR A 114 -17.36 -17.66 -23.41
CA THR A 114 -17.92 -16.88 -22.29
C THR A 114 -18.97 -15.87 -22.76
N TRP A 115 -19.64 -15.20 -21.82
CA TRP A 115 -20.70 -14.25 -22.14
C TRP A 115 -20.86 -13.13 -21.10
N TYR A 116 -21.47 -12.02 -21.51
CA TYR A 116 -22.07 -11.01 -20.62
C TYR A 116 -23.57 -11.27 -20.47
N ARG A 117 -24.07 -11.46 -19.25
CA ARG A 117 -25.52 -11.58 -19.02
C ARG A 117 -25.95 -10.85 -17.77
N ASP A 118 -27.14 -10.27 -17.85
CA ASP A 118 -27.80 -9.66 -16.71
C ASP A 118 -28.84 -10.63 -16.12
N PHE A 119 -28.91 -10.67 -14.80
CA PHE A 119 -29.81 -11.53 -14.05
C PHE A 119 -30.53 -10.76 -12.95
N HIS A 120 -31.73 -11.20 -12.62
CA HIS A 120 -32.29 -10.90 -11.31
C HIS A 120 -31.53 -11.75 -10.28
N ARG A 121 -30.94 -11.11 -9.25
CA ARG A 121 -30.02 -11.80 -8.32
C ARG A 121 -30.64 -13.03 -7.64
N ALA A 122 -31.93 -12.99 -7.33
CA ALA A 122 -32.65 -14.12 -6.74
C ALA A 122 -32.74 -15.35 -7.67
N ASP A 123 -32.85 -15.14 -8.99
CA ASP A 123 -32.93 -16.25 -9.95
C ASP A 123 -31.55 -16.92 -10.10
N LEU A 124 -30.47 -16.14 -10.13
CA LEU A 124 -29.09 -16.65 -10.11
C LEU A 124 -28.79 -17.45 -8.83
N GLN A 125 -29.18 -16.94 -7.66
CA GLN A 125 -29.00 -17.66 -6.39
C GLN A 125 -29.81 -18.96 -6.35
N ARG A 126 -31.06 -18.95 -6.84
CA ARG A 126 -31.91 -20.15 -6.89
C ARG A 126 -31.25 -21.25 -7.72
N CYS A 127 -30.72 -20.93 -8.91
CA CYS A 127 -30.01 -21.92 -9.73
C CYS A 127 -28.77 -22.48 -9.03
N LEU A 128 -28.02 -21.66 -8.28
CA LEU A 128 -26.89 -22.14 -7.48
C LEU A 128 -27.35 -23.06 -6.34
N LEU A 129 -28.44 -22.71 -5.66
CA LEU A 129 -29.03 -23.51 -4.61
C LEU A 129 -29.49 -24.88 -5.12
N GLU A 130 -30.26 -24.90 -6.21
CA GLU A 130 -30.71 -26.12 -6.88
C GLU A 130 -29.52 -27.00 -7.27
N ARG A 131 -28.48 -26.40 -7.88
CA ARG A 131 -27.27 -27.13 -8.24
C ARG A 131 -26.50 -27.69 -7.05
N ALA A 132 -26.44 -26.97 -5.93
CA ALA A 132 -25.83 -27.48 -4.72
C ALA A 132 -26.60 -28.70 -4.19
N LEU A 133 -27.93 -28.64 -4.17
CA LEU A 133 -28.79 -29.75 -3.75
C LEU A 133 -28.64 -30.98 -4.67
N GLU A 134 -28.59 -30.77 -5.99
CA GLU A 134 -28.33 -31.84 -6.97
C GLU A 134 -27.01 -32.57 -6.70
N LEU A 135 -25.99 -31.85 -6.23
CA LEU A 135 -24.67 -32.40 -5.90
C LEU A 135 -24.59 -33.04 -4.50
N GLY A 136 -25.72 -33.10 -3.78
CA GLY A 136 -25.83 -33.71 -2.46
C GLY A 136 -25.40 -32.81 -1.30
N VAL A 137 -25.30 -31.49 -1.51
CA VAL A 137 -25.01 -30.53 -0.42
C VAL A 137 -26.17 -30.49 0.56
N GLN A 138 -25.86 -30.60 1.85
CA GLN A 138 -26.85 -30.41 2.93
C GLN A 138 -26.97 -28.95 3.31
N ILE A 139 -28.18 -28.52 3.68
CA ILE A 139 -28.46 -27.12 4.00
C ILE A 139 -29.32 -27.04 5.26
N THR A 140 -28.90 -26.21 6.22
CA THR A 140 -29.66 -25.88 7.42
C THR A 140 -29.87 -24.37 7.49
N CYS A 141 -31.14 -23.95 7.42
CA CYS A 141 -31.55 -22.57 7.68
C CYS A 141 -31.73 -22.30 9.19
N ASN A 142 -31.97 -21.04 9.55
CA ASN A 142 -32.04 -20.58 10.95
C ASN A 142 -30.78 -20.91 11.76
N ALA A 143 -29.62 -21.07 11.14
CA ALA A 143 -28.35 -21.45 11.75
C ALA A 143 -27.36 -20.27 11.72
N ARG A 144 -27.64 -19.23 12.54
CA ARG A 144 -26.74 -18.07 12.65
C ARG A 144 -25.48 -18.44 13.43
N VAL A 145 -24.40 -18.75 12.73
CA VAL A 145 -23.08 -19.01 13.34
C VAL A 145 -22.53 -17.73 13.97
N ARG A 146 -21.98 -17.83 15.17
CA ARG A 146 -21.40 -16.71 15.94
C ARG A 146 -19.93 -16.90 16.25
N SER A 147 -19.46 -18.12 16.36
CA SER A 147 -18.05 -18.43 16.64
C SER A 147 -17.65 -19.73 15.96
N VAL A 148 -16.36 -19.84 15.62
CA VAL A 148 -15.75 -21.09 15.15
C VAL A 148 -14.66 -21.49 16.15
N ARG A 149 -14.71 -22.73 16.63
CA ARG A 149 -13.75 -23.27 17.61
C ARG A 149 -12.90 -24.33 16.94
N VAL A 150 -11.60 -24.11 16.90
CA VAL A 150 -10.65 -25.10 16.37
C VAL A 150 -10.49 -26.23 17.38
N GLY A 151 -10.57 -27.47 16.91
CA GLY A 151 -10.40 -28.65 17.77
C GLY A 151 -8.95 -28.79 18.26
N ASP A 152 -8.79 -29.36 19.46
CA ASP A 152 -7.47 -29.64 20.05
C ASP A 152 -6.64 -30.64 19.23
N ASP A 153 -7.30 -31.41 18.35
CA ASP A 153 -6.68 -32.33 17.41
C ASP A 153 -5.94 -31.62 16.26
N GLY A 154 -6.15 -30.31 16.07
CA GLY A 154 -5.62 -29.52 14.97
C GLY A 154 -6.11 -29.95 13.58
N ALA A 155 -7.11 -30.82 13.50
CA ALA A 155 -7.63 -31.44 12.28
C ALA A 155 -9.08 -31.03 11.98
N THR A 156 -9.85 -30.66 13.01
CA THR A 156 -11.26 -30.28 12.91
C THR A 156 -11.53 -28.85 13.41
N ALA A 157 -12.72 -28.34 13.11
CA ALA A 157 -13.27 -27.11 13.69
C ALA A 157 -14.79 -27.24 13.85
N THR A 158 -15.32 -26.59 14.88
CA THR A 158 -16.75 -26.58 15.23
C THR A 158 -17.35 -25.20 15.00
N ALA A 159 -18.37 -25.12 14.14
CA ALA A 159 -19.20 -23.93 13.98
C ALA A 159 -20.29 -23.92 15.05
N VAL A 160 -20.35 -22.85 15.84
CA VAL A 160 -21.31 -22.68 16.94
C VAL A 160 -22.30 -21.57 16.61
N THR A 161 -23.58 -21.89 16.66
CA THR A 161 -24.66 -20.94 16.38
C THR A 161 -25.13 -20.17 17.60
N ALA A 162 -25.83 -19.06 17.36
CA ALA A 162 -26.36 -18.17 18.40
C ALA A 162 -27.30 -18.87 19.40
N ASP A 163 -27.97 -19.95 18.97
CA ASP A 163 -28.86 -20.75 19.84
C ASP A 163 -28.14 -21.94 20.50
N GLY A 164 -26.82 -22.06 20.31
CA GLY A 164 -25.98 -23.07 20.94
C GLY A 164 -25.86 -24.39 20.16
N ARG A 165 -26.54 -24.58 19.02
CA ARG A 165 -26.31 -25.75 18.17
C ARG A 165 -24.90 -25.72 17.57
N GLN A 166 -24.32 -26.90 17.38
CA GLN A 166 -22.93 -27.09 16.97
C GLN A 166 -22.83 -28.08 15.82
N TRP A 167 -21.94 -27.79 14.88
CA TRP A 167 -21.56 -28.67 13.78
C TRP A 167 -20.05 -28.74 13.75
N GLU A 168 -19.51 -29.95 13.74
CA GLU A 168 -18.08 -30.21 13.61
C GLU A 168 -17.76 -30.66 12.19
N GLY A 169 -16.65 -30.18 11.64
CA GLY A 169 -16.17 -30.55 10.32
C GLY A 169 -14.64 -30.50 10.24
N ASP A 170 -14.11 -31.05 9.15
CA ASP A 170 -12.67 -31.03 8.86
C ASP A 170 -12.21 -29.66 8.33
N LEU A 171 -13.14 -28.83 7.84
CA LEU A 171 -12.91 -27.46 7.38
C LEU A 171 -14.18 -26.60 7.53
N VAL A 172 -14.03 -25.39 8.06
CA VAL A 172 -15.07 -24.35 8.05
C VAL A 172 -14.72 -23.29 7.02
N ILE A 173 -15.67 -22.95 6.15
CA ILE A 173 -15.58 -21.86 5.18
C ILE A 173 -16.50 -20.74 5.67
N GLY A 174 -15.92 -19.60 6.06
CA GLY A 174 -16.67 -18.40 6.42
C GLY A 174 -16.99 -17.56 5.19
N ALA A 175 -18.27 -17.46 4.86
CA ALA A 175 -18.82 -16.68 3.75
C ALA A 175 -20.03 -15.85 4.23
N ASP A 176 -19.94 -15.29 5.44
CA ASP A 176 -21.03 -14.59 6.15
C ASP A 176 -21.22 -13.13 5.74
N GLY A 177 -20.53 -12.71 4.68
CA GLY A 177 -20.70 -11.42 4.01
C GLY A 177 -20.01 -10.25 4.71
N VAL A 178 -20.17 -9.05 4.13
CA VAL A 178 -19.48 -7.83 4.58
C VAL A 178 -19.74 -7.48 6.05
N PHE A 179 -20.97 -7.66 6.53
CA PHE A 179 -21.34 -7.41 7.93
C PHE A 179 -21.27 -8.67 8.81
N GLY A 180 -20.63 -9.73 8.29
CA GLY A 180 -20.33 -10.95 9.00
C GLY A 180 -19.44 -10.72 10.22
N LYS A 181 -19.58 -11.59 11.21
CA LYS A 181 -18.82 -11.54 12.47
C LYS A 181 -17.67 -12.54 12.52
N LEU A 182 -17.63 -13.50 11.59
CA LEU A 182 -16.59 -14.52 11.57
C LEU A 182 -15.19 -13.94 11.33
N THR A 183 -15.06 -12.82 10.61
CA THR A 183 -13.76 -12.14 10.47
C THR A 183 -13.23 -11.63 11.81
N GLU A 184 -14.08 -11.01 12.63
CA GLU A 184 -13.69 -10.50 13.96
C GLU A 184 -13.31 -11.67 14.88
N GLU A 185 -14.05 -12.78 14.81
CA GLU A 185 -13.76 -14.01 15.55
C GLU A 185 -12.42 -14.63 15.12
N LEU A 186 -12.11 -14.65 13.82
CA LEU A 186 -10.84 -15.18 13.32
C LEU A 186 -9.66 -14.34 13.82
N LEU A 187 -9.84 -13.02 13.87
CA LEU A 187 -8.79 -12.08 14.26
C LEU A 187 -8.63 -11.88 15.77
N GLY A 188 -9.66 -12.22 16.55
CA GLY A 188 -9.72 -11.90 17.98
C GLY A 188 -9.79 -10.39 18.26
N ARG A 189 -10.20 -9.58 17.28
CA ARG A 189 -10.34 -8.12 17.42
C ARG A 189 -11.47 -7.59 16.54
N ILE A 190 -11.95 -6.39 16.90
CA ILE A 190 -12.96 -5.65 16.13
C ILE A 190 -12.35 -5.21 14.77
N ASP A 191 -13.09 -5.45 13.69
CA ASP A 191 -12.68 -5.17 12.30
C ASP A 191 -13.92 -4.79 11.45
N PRO A 192 -14.54 -3.63 11.66
CA PRO A 192 -15.76 -3.26 10.94
C PRO A 192 -15.45 -2.92 9.47
N PRO A 193 -16.40 -3.13 8.53
CA PRO A 193 -16.27 -2.65 7.16
C PRO A 193 -16.05 -1.14 7.08
N VAL A 194 -15.25 -0.72 6.11
CA VAL A 194 -14.96 0.69 5.84
C VAL A 194 -16.10 1.27 5.02
N LYS A 195 -16.70 2.38 5.48
CA LYS A 195 -17.72 3.10 4.72
C LYS A 195 -17.06 3.91 3.62
N THR A 196 -17.63 3.93 2.42
CA THR A 196 -17.02 4.60 1.28
C THR A 196 -17.46 6.05 1.10
N GLY A 197 -18.46 6.48 1.88
CA GLY A 197 -19.10 7.79 1.71
C GLY A 197 -20.19 7.80 0.63
N ASP A 198 -20.50 6.65 0.01
CA ASP A 198 -21.54 6.52 -1.00
C ASP A 198 -22.67 5.59 -0.54
N LEU A 199 -23.85 5.81 -1.10
CA LEU A 199 -24.96 4.87 -1.06
C LEU A 199 -25.45 4.55 -2.47
N ALA A 200 -26.15 3.43 -2.60
CA ALA A 200 -26.86 3.04 -3.79
C ALA A 200 -28.38 3.00 -3.55
N TYR A 201 -29.14 3.73 -4.35
CA TYR A 201 -30.56 3.45 -4.54
C TYR A 201 -30.72 2.29 -5.52
N ARG A 202 -31.56 1.31 -5.18
CA ARG A 202 -31.87 0.17 -6.05
C ARG A 202 -33.34 0.16 -6.41
N LEU A 203 -33.62 0.18 -7.71
CA LEU A 203 -34.96 0.26 -8.27
C LEU A 203 -35.21 -0.93 -9.18
N LEU A 204 -36.43 -1.47 -9.09
CA LEU A 204 -37.00 -2.38 -10.07
C LEU A 204 -38.25 -1.72 -10.65
N LEU A 205 -38.24 -1.45 -11.94
CA LEU A 205 -39.35 -0.81 -12.65
C LEU A 205 -40.07 -1.85 -13.52
N SER A 206 -41.40 -1.73 -13.61
CA SER A 206 -42.17 -2.46 -14.61
C SER A 206 -41.92 -1.86 -15.99
N THR A 207 -41.69 -2.71 -16.98
CA THR A 207 -41.42 -2.27 -18.35
C THR A 207 -42.68 -1.96 -19.15
N GLU A 208 -43.89 -2.23 -18.62
CA GLU A 208 -45.14 -1.98 -19.34
C GLU A 208 -45.30 -0.51 -19.74
N GLU A 209 -45.11 0.41 -18.77
CA GLU A 209 -45.18 1.85 -19.02
C GLU A 209 -43.99 2.35 -19.84
N MET A 210 -42.81 1.75 -19.66
CA MET A 210 -41.62 2.10 -20.45
C MET A 210 -41.84 1.85 -21.95
N ARG A 211 -42.52 0.76 -22.32
CA ARG A 211 -42.82 0.44 -23.72
C ARG A 211 -43.77 1.46 -24.38
N LYS A 212 -44.55 2.20 -23.59
CA LYS A 212 -45.48 3.23 -24.08
C LYS A 212 -44.77 4.56 -24.37
N ASP A 213 -43.60 4.81 -23.77
CA ASP A 213 -42.78 6.01 -24.01
C ASP A 213 -41.76 5.77 -25.14
N PRO A 214 -41.75 6.57 -26.22
CA PRO A 214 -40.84 6.39 -27.35
C PRO A 214 -39.34 6.45 -27.00
N GLU A 215 -38.96 7.17 -25.93
CA GLU A 215 -37.56 7.30 -25.51
C GLU A 215 -37.11 6.18 -24.58
N LEU A 216 -38.05 5.53 -23.86
CA LEU A 216 -37.75 4.43 -22.94
C LEU A 216 -37.94 3.05 -23.58
N ALA A 217 -38.83 2.91 -24.55
CA ALA A 217 -39.09 1.65 -25.25
C ALA A 217 -37.83 0.98 -25.82
N PRO A 218 -36.83 1.71 -26.38
CA PRO A 218 -35.59 1.11 -26.84
C PRO A 218 -34.76 0.42 -25.76
N PHE A 219 -34.84 0.86 -24.49
CA PHE A 219 -34.15 0.20 -23.39
C PHE A 219 -34.72 -1.19 -23.08
N VAL A 220 -35.99 -1.42 -23.45
CA VAL A 220 -36.68 -2.69 -23.24
C VAL A 220 -36.56 -3.60 -24.46
N ASN A 221 -36.83 -3.04 -25.65
CA ASN A 221 -36.92 -3.80 -26.89
C ASN A 221 -35.54 -4.23 -27.43
N ASN A 222 -34.49 -3.46 -27.10
CA ASN A 222 -33.11 -3.76 -27.46
C ASN A 222 -32.29 -3.81 -26.17
N PRO A 223 -32.17 -4.99 -25.53
CA PRO A 223 -31.43 -5.14 -24.28
C PRO A 223 -30.02 -4.56 -24.38
N GLN A 224 -29.71 -3.67 -23.45
CA GLN A 224 -28.47 -2.93 -23.41
C GLN A 224 -28.21 -2.50 -21.96
N VAL A 225 -26.95 -2.25 -21.63
CA VAL A 225 -26.55 -1.68 -20.34
C VAL A 225 -26.25 -0.21 -20.57
N ASN A 226 -26.76 0.67 -19.71
CA ASN A 226 -26.53 2.11 -19.86
C ASN A 226 -26.03 2.74 -18.58
N TYR A 227 -24.95 3.50 -18.69
CA TYR A 227 -24.37 4.33 -17.64
C TYR A 227 -24.57 5.81 -17.97
N TRP A 228 -24.90 6.61 -16.95
CA TRP A 228 -24.84 8.08 -16.98
C TRP A 228 -23.87 8.55 -15.91
N LEU A 229 -22.82 9.25 -16.31
CA LEU A 229 -21.76 9.75 -15.44
C LEU A 229 -21.97 11.24 -15.16
N GLY A 230 -21.96 11.65 -13.89
CA GLY A 230 -22.20 13.03 -13.50
C GLY A 230 -21.51 13.44 -12.19
N PRO A 231 -21.67 14.70 -11.78
CA PRO A 231 -21.09 15.21 -10.55
C PRO A 231 -21.62 14.45 -9.33
N ASP A 232 -20.72 13.88 -8.52
CA ASP A 232 -20.98 13.12 -7.28
C ASP A 232 -21.90 11.89 -7.42
N ALA A 233 -22.39 11.61 -8.63
CA ALA A 233 -23.43 10.63 -8.84
C ALA A 233 -23.33 9.95 -10.21
N HIS A 234 -23.86 8.74 -10.30
CA HIS A 234 -24.02 8.09 -11.59
C HIS A 234 -25.24 7.15 -11.56
N ALA A 235 -25.78 6.84 -12.73
CA ALA A 235 -26.88 5.90 -12.88
C ALA A 235 -26.48 4.75 -13.79
N VAL A 236 -26.88 3.53 -13.44
CA VAL A 236 -26.75 2.34 -14.30
C VAL A 236 -28.09 1.65 -14.45
N ASN A 237 -28.42 1.18 -15.65
CA ASN A 237 -29.63 0.40 -15.88
C ASN A 237 -29.48 -0.69 -16.95
N TYR A 238 -30.35 -1.70 -16.85
CA TYR A 238 -30.44 -2.82 -17.77
C TYR A 238 -31.74 -3.61 -17.55
N VAL A 239 -32.18 -4.35 -18.57
CA VAL A 239 -33.37 -5.21 -18.54
C VAL A 239 -33.10 -6.52 -17.81
N LEU A 240 -34.13 -7.04 -17.15
CA LEU A 240 -34.18 -8.35 -16.51
C LEU A 240 -35.40 -9.14 -16.96
N ARG A 241 -35.39 -10.46 -16.71
CA ARG A 241 -36.52 -11.39 -16.91
C ARG A 241 -37.18 -11.24 -18.28
N GLY A 242 -36.39 -11.35 -19.34
CA GLY A 242 -36.90 -11.34 -20.71
C GLY A 242 -37.58 -10.03 -21.13
N GLY A 243 -37.34 -8.93 -20.41
CA GLY A 243 -37.98 -7.65 -20.68
C GLY A 243 -39.11 -7.30 -19.73
N ASP A 244 -39.44 -8.11 -18.72
CA ASP A 244 -40.55 -7.80 -17.79
C ASP A 244 -40.17 -6.79 -16.71
N LEU A 245 -38.89 -6.77 -16.32
CA LEU A 245 -38.38 -5.87 -15.29
C LEU A 245 -37.21 -5.04 -15.84
N PHE A 246 -37.08 -3.82 -15.32
CA PHE A 246 -35.96 -2.94 -15.59
C PHE A 246 -35.24 -2.61 -14.30
N ASN A 247 -33.98 -3.01 -14.21
CA ASN A 247 -33.14 -2.70 -13.08
C ASN A 247 -32.50 -1.33 -13.26
N MET A 248 -32.51 -0.53 -12.21
CA MET A 248 -31.80 0.73 -12.16
C MET A 248 -31.12 0.89 -10.81
N VAL A 249 -29.87 1.33 -10.83
CA VAL A 249 -29.11 1.64 -9.62
C VAL A 249 -28.58 3.06 -9.76
N LEU A 250 -28.81 3.87 -8.72
CA LEU A 250 -28.32 5.23 -8.63
C LEU A 250 -27.31 5.29 -7.51
N LEU A 251 -26.10 5.72 -7.80
CA LEU A 251 -25.04 5.85 -6.81
C LEU A 251 -24.82 7.33 -6.55
N VAL A 252 -24.90 7.72 -5.28
CA VAL A 252 -24.86 9.10 -4.80
C VAL A 252 -24.14 9.15 -3.45
N PRO A 253 -23.78 10.35 -2.93
CA PRO A 253 -23.19 10.46 -1.60
C PRO A 253 -24.12 9.90 -0.52
N ASP A 254 -23.53 9.25 0.48
CA ASP A 254 -24.24 8.63 1.58
C ASP A 254 -24.86 9.69 2.51
N ASP A 255 -26.19 9.63 2.66
CA ASP A 255 -26.96 10.45 3.58
C ASP A 255 -27.65 9.64 4.70
N ILE A 256 -27.41 8.33 4.77
CA ILE A 256 -28.04 7.48 5.78
C ILE A 256 -27.49 7.91 7.15
N PRO A 257 -28.34 8.13 8.17
CA PRO A 257 -27.85 8.41 9.52
C PRO A 257 -27.02 7.27 10.10
N GLU A 258 -25.99 7.61 10.87
CA GLU A 258 -25.06 6.65 11.49
C GLU A 258 -25.73 5.63 12.43
N ALA A 259 -26.84 6.02 13.05
CA ALA A 259 -27.58 5.15 13.97
C ALA A 259 -28.44 4.07 13.27
N LEU A 260 -28.62 4.16 11.95
CA LEU A 260 -29.49 3.25 11.20
C LEU A 260 -28.70 2.09 10.57
N ALA A 261 -29.44 1.06 10.17
CA ALA A 261 -28.89 -0.06 9.43
C ALA A 261 -28.29 0.38 8.08
N SER A 262 -27.36 -0.41 7.54
CA SER A 262 -26.74 -0.16 6.24
C SER A 262 -27.71 -0.28 5.05
N THR A 263 -28.92 -0.79 5.28
CA THR A 263 -29.99 -0.83 4.28
C THR A 263 -31.28 -0.33 4.92
N ILE A 264 -31.90 0.67 4.30
CA ILE A 264 -33.15 1.28 4.77
C ILE A 264 -34.10 1.52 3.59
N GLU A 265 -35.38 1.72 3.88
CA GLU A 265 -36.31 2.27 2.89
C GLU A 265 -35.87 3.69 2.52
N GLY A 266 -35.90 4.00 1.23
CA GLY A 266 -35.59 5.33 0.70
C GLY A 266 -36.87 6.09 0.35
N ASN A 267 -36.76 7.42 0.31
CA ASN A 267 -37.83 8.28 -0.15
C ASN A 267 -37.71 8.53 -1.66
N VAL A 268 -38.80 8.32 -2.40
CA VAL A 268 -38.81 8.43 -3.86
C VAL A 268 -38.68 9.89 -4.30
N GLU A 269 -39.31 10.84 -3.59
CA GLU A 269 -39.24 12.26 -3.92
C GLU A 269 -37.83 12.85 -3.73
N GLU A 270 -37.17 12.53 -2.61
CA GLU A 270 -35.78 12.87 -2.32
C GLU A 270 -34.85 12.31 -3.40
N MET A 271 -35.01 11.03 -3.74
CA MET A 271 -34.26 10.40 -4.82
C MET A 271 -34.48 11.12 -6.15
N CYS A 272 -35.73 11.44 -6.51
CA CYS A 272 -36.03 12.18 -7.75
C CYS A 272 -35.37 13.55 -7.79
N ALA A 273 -35.36 14.27 -6.65
CA ALA A 273 -34.78 15.61 -6.55
C ALA A 273 -33.27 15.62 -6.81
N LEU A 274 -32.53 14.59 -6.39
CA LEU A 274 -31.09 14.46 -6.64
C LEU A 274 -30.72 14.46 -8.12
N PHE A 275 -31.64 14.01 -8.98
CA PHE A 275 -31.43 13.89 -10.42
C PHE A 275 -32.08 15.02 -11.22
N GLU A 276 -32.59 16.08 -10.58
CA GLU A 276 -33.20 17.21 -11.29
C GLU A 276 -32.23 17.81 -12.32
N GLY A 277 -32.72 18.06 -13.53
CA GLY A 277 -31.91 18.60 -14.63
C GLY A 277 -30.95 17.59 -15.29
N TRP A 278 -30.91 16.34 -14.86
CA TRP A 278 -30.27 15.25 -15.60
C TRP A 278 -31.04 14.93 -16.89
N ASP A 279 -30.47 14.06 -17.71
CA ASP A 279 -31.10 13.50 -18.90
C ASP A 279 -32.59 13.19 -18.68
N SER A 280 -33.43 13.67 -19.59
CA SER A 280 -34.88 13.50 -19.52
C SER A 280 -35.31 12.03 -19.38
N ARG A 281 -34.52 11.09 -19.90
CA ARG A 281 -34.76 9.65 -19.77
C ARG A 281 -34.63 9.17 -18.33
N ILE A 282 -33.65 9.68 -17.57
CA ILE A 282 -33.52 9.40 -16.12
C ILE A 282 -34.76 9.89 -15.40
N GLN A 283 -35.16 11.14 -15.65
CA GLN A 283 -36.34 11.74 -15.03
C GLN A 283 -37.63 10.96 -15.32
N LYS A 284 -37.81 10.47 -16.55
CA LYS A 284 -38.96 9.62 -16.90
C LYS A 284 -38.93 8.27 -16.18
N LEU A 285 -37.76 7.63 -16.05
CA LEU A 285 -37.61 6.36 -15.33
C LEU A 285 -37.92 6.51 -13.84
N LEU A 286 -37.41 7.56 -13.18
CA LEU A 286 -37.63 7.78 -11.75
C LEU A 286 -39.12 7.99 -11.41
N LYS A 287 -39.90 8.61 -12.32
CA LYS A 287 -41.36 8.76 -12.16
C LYS A 287 -42.13 7.44 -12.15
N LEU A 288 -41.55 6.36 -12.66
CA LEU A 288 -42.15 5.02 -12.61
C LEU A 288 -41.86 4.29 -11.30
N CYS A 289 -40.97 4.83 -10.46
CA CYS A 289 -40.59 4.23 -9.19
C CYS A 289 -41.69 4.43 -8.14
N GLN A 290 -42.20 3.33 -7.59
CA GLN A 290 -43.19 3.36 -6.51
C GLN A 290 -42.56 3.28 -5.12
N SER A 291 -41.40 2.64 -5.01
CA SER A 291 -40.67 2.44 -3.77
C SER A 291 -39.20 2.20 -4.07
N VAL A 292 -38.31 2.61 -3.17
CA VAL A 292 -36.87 2.43 -3.34
C VAL A 292 -36.21 2.06 -2.02
N GLN A 293 -35.07 1.39 -2.07
CA GLN A 293 -34.22 1.14 -0.91
C GLN A 293 -32.89 1.87 -1.07
N LYS A 294 -32.37 2.43 0.04
CA LYS A 294 -31.01 2.95 0.15
C LYS A 294 -30.09 1.89 0.73
N TRP A 295 -28.94 1.70 0.09
CA TRP A 295 -27.91 0.74 0.50
C TRP A 295 -26.60 1.49 0.71
N ARG A 296 -26.16 1.62 1.95
CA ARG A 296 -24.83 2.15 2.27
C ARG A 296 -23.77 1.24 1.66
N LEU A 297 -22.83 1.85 0.93
CA LEU A 297 -21.71 1.12 0.35
C LEU A 297 -20.56 1.06 1.35
N CYS A 298 -20.15 -0.17 1.64
CA CYS A 298 -18.99 -0.46 2.47
C CYS A 298 -18.04 -1.36 1.70
N ILE A 299 -16.75 -1.18 1.95
CA ILE A 299 -15.68 -2.04 1.46
C ILE A 299 -15.00 -2.73 2.63
N ARG A 300 -14.37 -3.86 2.33
CA ARG A 300 -13.48 -4.55 3.24
C ARG A 300 -12.44 -5.25 2.40
N PHE A 301 -11.17 -5.04 2.71
CA PHE A 301 -10.10 -5.86 2.15
C PHE A 301 -9.23 -6.40 3.28
N GLY A 302 -9.20 -7.72 3.44
CA GLY A 302 -8.53 -8.42 4.51
C GLY A 302 -7.05 -8.61 4.20
N GLU A 303 -6.21 -7.69 4.66
CA GLU A 303 -4.75 -7.81 4.53
C GLU A 303 -4.15 -8.90 5.44
N PHE A 304 -4.94 -9.42 6.38
CA PHE A 304 -4.62 -10.53 7.29
C PHE A 304 -4.72 -11.90 6.61
N ASP A 305 -4.20 -12.96 7.24
CA ASP A 305 -4.40 -14.34 6.75
C ASP A 305 -5.86 -14.76 6.82
N TRP A 306 -6.43 -15.09 5.66
CA TRP A 306 -7.81 -15.56 5.52
C TRP A 306 -7.98 -16.97 6.08
N SER A 307 -6.91 -17.74 6.20
CA SER A 307 -6.91 -19.08 6.82
C SER A 307 -6.38 -19.07 8.24
N HIS A 308 -7.07 -19.78 9.14
CA HIS A 308 -6.53 -20.07 10.46
C HIS A 308 -5.31 -21.00 10.37
N PRO A 309 -4.25 -20.83 11.19
CA PRO A 309 -3.02 -21.64 11.13
C PRO A 309 -3.18 -23.16 11.27
N SER A 310 -4.28 -23.62 11.86
CA SER A 310 -4.66 -25.04 11.92
C SER A 310 -4.96 -25.65 10.55
N GLY A 311 -5.34 -24.82 9.57
CA GLY A 311 -5.84 -25.28 8.28
C GLY A 311 -7.27 -25.85 8.33
N THR A 312 -8.03 -25.51 9.37
CA THR A 312 -9.41 -25.99 9.59
C THR A 312 -10.47 -24.90 9.46
N TRP A 313 -10.07 -23.65 9.19
CA TRP A 313 -10.97 -22.53 8.96
C TRP A 313 -10.39 -21.58 7.91
N ILE A 314 -11.18 -21.19 6.90
CA ILE A 314 -10.84 -20.25 5.83
C ILE A 314 -11.98 -19.26 5.61
N MET A 315 -11.67 -18.01 5.29
CA MET A 315 -12.64 -16.95 4.96
C MET A 315 -12.59 -16.60 3.46
N LEU A 316 -13.73 -16.21 2.87
CA LEU A 316 -13.84 -15.79 1.47
C LEU A 316 -15.05 -14.88 1.20
N GLY A 317 -15.17 -14.36 -0.03
CA GLY A 317 -16.25 -13.49 -0.43
C GLY A 317 -16.18 -12.11 0.23
N ASP A 318 -17.33 -11.46 0.35
CA ASP A 318 -17.44 -10.13 0.97
C ASP A 318 -16.98 -10.10 2.44
N ALA A 319 -16.83 -11.25 3.10
CA ALA A 319 -16.28 -11.32 4.45
C ALA A 319 -14.81 -10.86 4.51
N VAL A 320 -14.07 -10.92 3.41
CA VAL A 320 -12.64 -10.54 3.33
C VAL A 320 -12.27 -9.65 2.14
N HIS A 321 -13.09 -9.54 1.10
CA HIS A 321 -12.81 -8.64 -0.05
C HIS A 321 -14.09 -8.01 -0.63
N ALA A 322 -14.93 -7.43 0.25
CA ALA A 322 -16.08 -6.64 -0.18
C ALA A 322 -15.63 -5.42 -0.99
N THR A 323 -16.24 -5.22 -2.15
CA THR A 323 -15.86 -4.17 -3.10
C THR A 323 -17.04 -3.28 -3.46
N LEU A 324 -16.73 -2.09 -3.97
CA LEU A 324 -17.70 -1.20 -4.57
C LEU A 324 -18.28 -1.80 -5.87
N PRO A 325 -19.56 -1.53 -6.19
CA PRO A 325 -20.24 -2.15 -7.33
C PRO A 325 -19.78 -1.59 -8.70
N TYR A 326 -18.88 -0.61 -8.74
CA TYR A 326 -18.49 0.15 -9.93
C TYR A 326 -17.90 -0.70 -11.08
N LEU A 327 -17.36 -1.88 -10.80
CA LEU A 327 -16.84 -2.83 -11.81
C LEU A 327 -17.77 -4.01 -12.10
N ALA A 328 -18.94 -4.07 -11.46
CA ALA A 328 -19.84 -5.22 -11.44
C ALA A 328 -19.16 -6.58 -11.12
N SER A 329 -18.04 -6.56 -10.38
CA SER A 329 -17.18 -7.74 -10.20
C SER A 329 -17.36 -8.47 -8.86
N GLY A 330 -18.15 -7.94 -7.92
CA GLY A 330 -18.31 -8.53 -6.58
C GLY A 330 -18.77 -10.00 -6.61
N ALA A 331 -19.84 -10.30 -7.36
CA ALA A 331 -20.30 -11.68 -7.54
C ALA A 331 -19.30 -12.53 -8.33
N GLY A 332 -18.62 -11.94 -9.31
CA GLY A 332 -17.58 -12.65 -10.06
C GLY A 332 -16.44 -13.10 -9.15
N MET A 333 -15.96 -12.24 -8.26
CA MET A 333 -14.95 -12.60 -7.26
C MET A 333 -15.43 -13.72 -6.34
N ALA A 334 -16.68 -13.66 -5.88
CA ALA A 334 -17.27 -14.72 -5.05
C ALA A 334 -17.32 -16.08 -5.76
N PHE A 335 -17.64 -16.11 -7.06
CA PHE A 335 -17.62 -17.35 -7.84
C PHE A 335 -16.19 -17.86 -8.07
N GLU A 336 -15.27 -16.95 -8.38
CA GLU A 336 -13.85 -17.26 -8.50
C GLU A 336 -13.27 -17.83 -7.20
N ASP A 337 -13.65 -17.33 -6.02
CA ASP A 337 -13.21 -17.89 -4.74
C ASP A 337 -13.64 -19.35 -4.60
N GLY A 338 -14.93 -19.62 -4.84
CA GLY A 338 -15.45 -20.98 -4.83
C GLY A 338 -14.68 -21.88 -5.79
N ALA A 339 -14.44 -21.40 -7.01
CA ALA A 339 -13.77 -22.16 -8.05
C ALA A 339 -12.30 -22.46 -7.71
N VAL A 340 -11.57 -21.46 -7.21
CA VAL A 340 -10.16 -21.64 -6.82
C VAL A 340 -10.06 -22.57 -5.62
N LEU A 341 -10.92 -22.39 -4.60
CA LEU A 341 -10.90 -23.24 -3.40
C LEU A 341 -11.23 -24.69 -3.74
N GLY A 342 -12.32 -24.94 -4.47
CA GLY A 342 -12.70 -26.29 -4.86
C GLY A 342 -11.68 -26.96 -5.78
N GLU A 343 -11.03 -26.21 -6.68
CA GLU A 343 -9.93 -26.73 -7.49
C GLU A 343 -8.70 -27.07 -6.64
N CYS A 344 -8.32 -26.23 -5.67
CA CYS A 344 -7.23 -26.54 -4.74
C CYS A 344 -7.52 -27.81 -3.92
N LEU A 345 -8.75 -27.95 -3.39
CA LEU A 345 -9.15 -29.11 -2.59
C LEU A 345 -9.28 -30.39 -3.42
N SER A 346 -9.65 -30.27 -4.71
CA SER A 346 -9.72 -31.43 -5.62
C SER A 346 -8.36 -32.12 -5.82
N ARG A 347 -7.26 -31.41 -5.58
CA ARG A 347 -5.87 -31.90 -5.71
C ARG A 347 -5.31 -32.51 -4.43
N LEU A 348 -6.09 -32.60 -3.36
CA LEU A 348 -5.66 -33.28 -2.12
C LEU A 348 -5.41 -34.77 -2.39
N PRO A 349 -4.46 -35.40 -1.69
CA PRO A 349 -4.16 -36.82 -1.90
C PRO A 349 -5.40 -37.68 -1.65
N ASP A 350 -5.55 -38.73 -2.47
CA ASP A 350 -6.55 -39.78 -2.30
C ASP A 350 -5.88 -41.12 -2.58
N HIS A 351 -5.41 -41.78 -1.52
CA HIS A 351 -4.64 -43.02 -1.60
C HIS A 351 -4.99 -43.93 -0.42
N PRO A 352 -5.05 -45.27 -0.57
CA PRO A 352 -5.47 -46.18 0.50
C PRO A 352 -4.69 -46.07 1.83
N ASN A 353 -3.45 -45.60 1.78
CA ASN A 353 -2.58 -45.44 2.96
C ASN A 353 -2.58 -44.02 3.55
N ILE A 354 -3.35 -43.10 2.96
CA ILE A 354 -3.49 -41.71 3.42
C ILE A 354 -4.92 -41.55 3.93
N THR A 355 -5.08 -40.89 5.07
CA THR A 355 -6.39 -40.54 5.63
C THR A 355 -6.44 -39.03 5.83
N LYS A 356 -7.63 -38.46 5.95
CA LYS A 356 -7.84 -37.03 6.21
C LYS A 356 -7.23 -36.53 7.53
N THR A 357 -6.87 -37.44 8.43
CA THR A 357 -6.18 -37.18 9.70
C THR A 357 -4.67 -37.44 9.63
N SER A 358 -4.14 -37.97 8.51
CA SER A 358 -2.71 -38.22 8.38
C SER A 358 -1.93 -36.91 8.25
N PRO A 359 -0.70 -36.82 8.77
CA PRO A 359 0.12 -35.60 8.66
C PRO A 359 0.31 -35.12 7.23
N GLU A 360 0.46 -36.04 6.27
CA GLU A 360 0.61 -35.73 4.85
C GLU A 360 -0.64 -35.05 4.28
N PHE A 361 -1.83 -35.56 4.63
CA PHE A 361 -3.08 -34.96 4.19
C PHE A 361 -3.30 -33.58 4.83
N LEU A 362 -3.07 -33.45 6.14
CA LEU A 362 -3.23 -32.18 6.86
C LEU A 362 -2.28 -31.10 6.31
N ASN A 363 -1.03 -31.47 6.00
CA ASN A 363 -0.07 -30.58 5.35
C ASN A 363 -0.50 -30.19 3.93
N ALA A 364 -1.03 -31.15 3.15
CA ALA A 364 -1.59 -30.86 1.82
C ALA A 364 -2.79 -29.92 1.91
N LYS A 365 -3.68 -30.09 2.89
CA LYS A 365 -4.83 -29.20 3.17
C LYS A 365 -4.36 -27.79 3.48
N LYS A 366 -3.42 -27.62 4.43
CA LYS A 366 -2.82 -26.31 4.74
C LYS A 366 -2.18 -25.67 3.50
N HIS A 367 -1.48 -26.46 2.70
CA HIS A 367 -0.87 -25.95 1.47
C HIS A 367 -1.93 -25.49 0.46
N ALA A 368 -2.99 -26.26 0.26
CA ALA A 368 -4.10 -25.92 -0.64
C ALA A 368 -4.77 -24.60 -0.23
N LEU A 369 -5.04 -24.40 1.08
CA LEU A 369 -5.60 -23.14 1.60
C LEU A 369 -4.66 -21.96 1.41
N SER A 370 -3.35 -22.16 1.58
CA SER A 370 -2.33 -21.14 1.30
C SER A 370 -2.27 -20.77 -0.19
N VAL A 371 -2.40 -21.73 -1.12
CA VAL A 371 -2.46 -21.45 -2.56
C VAL A 371 -3.72 -20.65 -2.90
N PHE A 372 -4.87 -21.08 -2.38
CA PHE A 372 -6.13 -20.34 -2.51
C PHE A 372 -5.97 -18.89 -2.07
N GLN A 373 -5.50 -18.66 -0.83
CA GLN A 373 -5.31 -17.32 -0.29
C GLN A 373 -4.41 -16.46 -1.16
N ASN A 374 -3.28 -17.00 -1.63
CA ASN A 374 -2.32 -16.22 -2.42
C ASN A 374 -2.89 -15.81 -3.78
N CYS A 375 -3.49 -16.75 -4.51
CA CYS A 375 -4.14 -16.47 -5.80
C CYS A 375 -5.25 -15.43 -5.63
N ARG A 376 -6.10 -15.60 -4.60
CA ARG A 376 -7.25 -14.73 -4.41
C ARG A 376 -6.90 -13.36 -3.85
N LYS A 377 -5.94 -13.22 -2.95
CA LYS A 377 -5.52 -11.90 -2.44
C LYS A 377 -5.01 -11.00 -3.56
N GLU A 378 -4.09 -11.50 -4.39
CA GLU A 378 -3.54 -10.75 -5.53
C GLU A 378 -4.66 -10.35 -6.50
N ARG A 379 -5.50 -11.31 -6.89
CA ARG A 379 -6.58 -11.11 -7.85
C ARG A 379 -7.69 -10.17 -7.36
N THR A 380 -8.15 -10.35 -6.12
CA THR A 380 -9.24 -9.54 -5.55
C THR A 380 -8.75 -8.16 -5.15
N GLY A 381 -7.49 -8.00 -4.71
CA GLY A 381 -6.88 -6.70 -4.43
C GLY A 381 -6.89 -5.80 -5.66
N MET A 382 -6.42 -6.31 -6.80
CA MET A 382 -6.47 -5.58 -8.08
C MET A 382 -7.89 -5.09 -8.43
N VAL A 383 -8.91 -5.91 -8.17
CA VAL A 383 -10.32 -5.56 -8.47
C VAL A 383 -10.86 -4.52 -7.49
N VAL A 384 -10.55 -4.66 -6.19
CA VAL A 384 -10.97 -3.71 -5.15
C VAL A 384 -10.33 -2.34 -5.38
N ASP A 385 -9.01 -2.31 -5.59
CA ASP A 385 -8.26 -1.07 -5.84
C ASP A 385 -8.79 -0.34 -7.08
N ARG A 386 -9.04 -1.10 -8.16
CA ARG A 386 -9.61 -0.53 -9.37
C ARG A 386 -11.04 -0.04 -9.15
N GLY A 387 -11.84 -0.75 -8.35
CA GLY A 387 -13.20 -0.33 -8.00
C GLY A 387 -13.22 1.02 -7.28
N ASN A 388 -12.26 1.26 -6.39
CA ASN A 388 -12.11 2.54 -5.69
C ASN A 388 -11.75 3.69 -6.66
N ILE A 389 -10.87 3.44 -7.64
CA ILE A 389 -10.59 4.44 -8.68
C ILE A 389 -11.83 4.72 -9.53
N GLN A 390 -12.64 3.68 -9.79
CA GLN A 390 -13.82 3.80 -10.63
C GLN A 390 -14.92 4.68 -9.99
N GLN A 391 -15.01 4.69 -8.66
CA GLN A 391 -15.83 5.62 -7.89
C GLN A 391 -15.54 7.07 -8.33
N TYR A 392 -14.29 7.50 -8.16
CA TYR A 392 -13.85 8.83 -8.53
C TYR A 392 -14.08 9.12 -10.03
N LEU A 393 -13.68 8.19 -10.89
CA LEU A 393 -13.79 8.39 -12.34
C LEU A 393 -15.23 8.52 -12.83
N TYR A 394 -16.25 7.96 -12.15
CA TYR A 394 -17.66 8.10 -12.56
C TYR A 394 -18.35 9.34 -12.01
N HIS A 395 -17.78 9.97 -10.99
CA HIS A 395 -18.41 11.03 -10.21
C HIS A 395 -17.79 12.42 -10.39
N LEU A 396 -16.95 12.59 -11.42
CA LEU A 396 -16.28 13.86 -11.71
C LEU A 396 -17.29 15.00 -11.98
N HIS A 397 -17.00 16.16 -11.42
CA HIS A 397 -17.73 17.40 -11.69
C HIS A 397 -17.42 17.92 -13.10
N ASP A 398 -18.37 18.61 -13.70
CA ASP A 398 -18.19 19.27 -14.99
C ASP A 398 -16.96 20.20 -14.94
N GLY A 399 -15.97 19.95 -15.79
CA GLY A 399 -14.70 20.68 -15.75
C GLY A 399 -13.57 19.98 -16.50
N PRO A 400 -12.33 20.47 -16.39
CA PRO A 400 -11.18 19.93 -17.13
C PRO A 400 -10.94 18.43 -16.90
N GLU A 401 -11.10 17.94 -15.66
CA GLU A 401 -10.90 16.51 -15.35
C GLU A 401 -11.96 15.62 -16.01
N GLN A 402 -13.24 16.02 -15.96
CA GLN A 402 -14.32 15.33 -16.63
C GLN A 402 -14.15 15.35 -18.15
N GLN A 403 -13.73 16.48 -18.72
CA GLN A 403 -13.45 16.60 -20.15
C GLN A 403 -12.30 15.69 -20.58
N GLU A 404 -11.23 15.58 -19.78
CA GLU A 404 -10.13 14.68 -20.07
C GLU A 404 -10.54 13.21 -19.95
N ARG A 405 -11.36 12.86 -18.93
CA ARG A 405 -11.94 11.52 -18.78
C ARG A 405 -12.77 11.15 -20.01
N ASP A 406 -13.68 12.02 -20.45
CA ASP A 406 -14.51 11.81 -21.63
C ASP A 406 -13.66 11.70 -22.91
N ARG A 407 -12.66 12.57 -23.06
CA ARG A 407 -11.72 12.54 -24.19
C ARG A 407 -11.00 11.20 -24.27
N LYS A 408 -10.45 10.69 -23.15
CA LYS A 408 -9.80 9.37 -23.08
C LYS A 408 -10.77 8.25 -23.47
N MET A 409 -12.02 8.30 -22.99
CA MET A 409 -13.05 7.33 -23.39
C MET A 409 -13.37 7.42 -24.90
N GLN A 410 -13.20 8.56 -25.56
CA GLN A 410 -13.47 8.69 -26.99
C GLN A 410 -12.29 8.26 -27.88
N MET A 411 -11.13 7.95 -27.31
CA MET A 411 -9.94 7.58 -28.09
C MET A 411 -9.99 6.16 -28.65
N THR A 412 -9.44 6.01 -29.85
CA THR A 412 -9.16 4.73 -30.51
C THR A 412 -7.73 4.76 -31.07
N PRO A 413 -6.81 3.88 -30.62
CA PRO A 413 -7.02 2.84 -29.61
C PRO A 413 -7.28 3.45 -28.23
N THR A 414 -8.03 2.71 -27.41
CA THR A 414 -8.29 3.07 -26.02
C THR A 414 -6.99 3.08 -25.21
N PRO A 415 -6.69 4.14 -24.43
CA PRO A 415 -5.53 4.17 -23.54
C PRO A 415 -5.77 3.37 -22.24
N GLU A 416 -4.70 2.98 -21.56
CA GLU A 416 -4.77 2.43 -20.19
C GLU A 416 -5.33 3.46 -19.20
N GLY A 417 -6.00 2.96 -18.15
CA GLY A 417 -6.60 3.78 -17.10
C GLY A 417 -7.97 4.37 -17.48
N GLU A 418 -8.56 3.94 -18.59
CA GLU A 418 -9.86 4.41 -19.05
C GLU A 418 -11.01 4.05 -18.07
N ALA A 419 -11.98 4.95 -17.90
CA ALA A 419 -13.17 4.74 -17.07
C ALA A 419 -14.16 3.63 -17.51
N LEU A 420 -14.23 3.22 -18.79
CA LEU A 420 -14.91 1.96 -19.17
C LEU A 420 -13.96 0.78 -18.93
N ALA A 421 -13.90 0.31 -17.70
CA ALA A 421 -12.95 -0.71 -17.25
C ALA A 421 -12.93 -2.01 -18.09
N TRP A 422 -14.04 -2.38 -18.72
CA TRP A 422 -14.16 -3.61 -19.53
C TRP A 422 -13.52 -3.52 -20.92
N ARG A 423 -13.01 -2.35 -21.33
CA ARG A 423 -12.21 -2.20 -22.56
C ARG A 423 -10.84 -1.57 -22.32
N ASP A 424 -10.51 -1.28 -21.08
CA ASP A 424 -9.17 -0.80 -20.70
C ASP A 424 -8.13 -1.88 -21.05
N PRO A 425 -7.14 -1.62 -21.91
CA PRO A 425 -6.19 -2.63 -22.37
C PRO A 425 -5.29 -3.16 -21.25
N GLY A 426 -5.04 -2.39 -20.20
CA GLY A 426 -4.19 -2.78 -19.06
C GLY A 426 -4.93 -3.64 -18.02
N LEU A 427 -6.27 -3.59 -18.02
CA LEU A 427 -7.13 -4.25 -17.03
C LEU A 427 -8.05 -5.32 -17.62
N ALA A 428 -8.76 -5.04 -18.72
CA ALA A 428 -9.81 -5.91 -19.26
C ALA A 428 -9.32 -7.35 -19.52
N PRO A 429 -8.14 -7.59 -20.12
CA PRO A 429 -7.60 -8.95 -20.26
C PRO A 429 -7.39 -9.67 -18.92
N LYS A 430 -6.92 -8.96 -17.89
CA LYS A 430 -6.68 -9.51 -16.54
C LYS A 430 -7.98 -9.74 -15.77
N LEU A 431 -8.99 -8.89 -16.01
CA LEU A 431 -10.29 -8.94 -15.34
C LEU A 431 -11.21 -10.00 -15.95
N LEU A 432 -11.46 -9.90 -17.26
CA LEU A 432 -12.46 -10.68 -17.99
C LEU A 432 -11.89 -12.01 -18.50
N GLY A 433 -10.58 -12.04 -18.78
CA GLY A 433 -9.87 -13.23 -19.25
C GLY A 433 -9.39 -14.16 -18.12
N TYR A 434 -9.70 -13.84 -16.86
CA TYR A 434 -9.23 -14.62 -15.71
C TYR A 434 -9.64 -16.09 -15.79
N ASP A 435 -8.66 -16.98 -15.57
CA ASP A 435 -8.83 -18.43 -15.55
C ASP A 435 -8.28 -19.01 -14.24
N HIS A 436 -9.20 -19.45 -13.38
CA HIS A 436 -8.89 -20.01 -12.07
C HIS A 436 -8.00 -21.27 -12.12
N ILE A 437 -8.08 -22.08 -13.18
CA ILE A 437 -7.27 -23.31 -13.31
C ILE A 437 -5.83 -22.95 -13.64
N ALA A 438 -5.64 -22.00 -14.57
CA ALA A 438 -4.33 -21.49 -14.95
C ALA A 438 -3.65 -20.77 -13.77
N ASP A 439 -4.41 -19.96 -13.03
CA ASP A 439 -3.92 -19.23 -11.86
C ASP A 439 -3.36 -20.18 -10.79
N ILE A 440 -4.08 -21.27 -10.47
CA ILE A 440 -3.58 -22.28 -9.53
C ILE A 440 -2.31 -22.97 -10.07
N ALA A 441 -2.23 -23.26 -11.36
CA ALA A 441 -1.02 -23.87 -11.93
C ALA A 441 0.22 -22.98 -11.75
N ILE A 442 0.07 -21.66 -11.87
CA ILE A 442 1.11 -20.67 -11.60
C ILE A 442 1.38 -20.56 -10.09
N GLY A 443 0.34 -20.49 -9.25
CA GLY A 443 0.48 -20.43 -7.79
C GLY A 443 1.22 -21.63 -7.20
N VAL A 444 0.99 -22.83 -7.76
CA VAL A 444 1.72 -24.06 -7.39
C VAL A 444 3.18 -24.02 -7.86
N SER A 445 3.47 -23.44 -9.04
CA SER A 445 4.83 -23.38 -9.58
C SER A 445 5.72 -22.33 -8.91
N LYS A 446 5.17 -21.15 -8.53
CA LYS A 446 5.86 -20.11 -7.75
C LYS A 446 6.47 -20.67 -6.45
N LYS A 447 5.84 -21.67 -5.82
CA LYS A 447 6.34 -22.31 -4.59
C LYS A 447 7.38 -23.41 -4.84
N ARG A 448 7.39 -24.07 -6.00
CA ARG A 448 8.41 -25.08 -6.36
C ARG A 448 9.82 -24.47 -6.51
N MET A 449 9.93 -23.19 -6.86
CA MET A 449 11.22 -22.46 -6.84
C MET A 449 11.69 -22.11 -5.42
N THR A 450 10.81 -22.11 -4.42
CA THR A 450 11.14 -21.83 -3.01
C THR A 450 11.38 -23.09 -2.16
N TRP A 451 11.20 -24.29 -2.72
CA TRP A 451 11.32 -25.56 -2.00
C TRP A 451 12.12 -26.58 -2.83
N ILE A 452 13.45 -26.47 -2.81
CA ILE A 452 14.35 -27.60 -3.11
C ILE A 452 14.68 -28.25 -1.75
N PRO A 453 14.20 -29.47 -1.44
CA PRO A 453 14.61 -30.18 -0.24
C PRO A 453 16.04 -30.69 -0.43
N THR A 454 16.93 -30.37 0.52
CA THR A 454 18.28 -30.92 0.60
C THR A 454 18.20 -32.42 0.94
N PHE A 455 18.10 -33.29 -0.06
CA PHE A 455 18.17 -34.73 0.15
C PHE A 455 19.61 -35.15 0.48
N HIS A 456 19.82 -35.59 1.72
CA HIS A 456 20.98 -36.37 2.13
C HIS A 456 21.01 -37.71 1.37
N LEU A 457 21.94 -37.85 0.43
CA LEU A 457 22.26 -39.13 -0.22
C LEU A 457 23.41 -39.81 0.54
N ILE A 458 23.06 -40.71 1.44
CA ILE A 458 23.98 -41.72 1.96
C ILE A 458 24.22 -42.73 0.83
N ARG A 459 25.43 -42.75 0.26
CA ARG A 459 25.95 -43.90 -0.49
C ARG A 459 27.19 -44.46 0.21
N LYS A 460 27.04 -45.66 0.76
CA LYS A 460 28.15 -46.53 1.14
C LYS A 460 28.82 -47.10 -0.12
N GLY A 461 30.14 -47.12 -0.14
CA GLY A 461 30.88 -48.31 -0.59
C GLY A 461 31.64 -48.25 -1.93
N THR A 462 32.96 -48.10 -1.77
CA THR A 462 34.04 -48.90 -2.41
C THR A 462 34.64 -48.53 -3.78
N ARG A 463 35.98 -48.36 -3.70
CA ARG A 463 37.07 -48.75 -4.63
C ARG A 463 37.54 -47.75 -5.72
N THR A 464 38.76 -47.25 -5.48
CA THR A 464 39.81 -46.74 -6.39
C THR A 464 39.98 -47.57 -7.68
N PRO A 465 40.39 -46.98 -8.83
CA PRO A 465 41.82 -46.72 -9.17
C PRO A 465 42.02 -45.54 -10.17
N PRO A 466 43.14 -45.40 -10.92
CA PRO A 466 44.53 -45.10 -10.53
C PRO A 466 45.07 -43.79 -11.20
N HIS A 467 46.26 -43.35 -10.76
CA HIS A 467 47.11 -42.35 -11.44
C HIS A 467 47.81 -42.95 -12.68
N PRO A 468 48.12 -42.14 -13.72
CA PRO A 468 49.52 -41.91 -14.11
C PRO A 468 49.79 -40.42 -14.47
N SER A 469 50.82 -39.72 -13.94
CA SER A 469 52.25 -39.74 -14.31
C SER A 469 52.49 -39.01 -15.66
N LEU A 470 53.32 -37.97 -15.84
CA LEU A 470 54.75 -37.87 -15.54
C LEU A 470 55.32 -36.47 -15.97
N LEU A 471 56.44 -36.09 -15.33
CA LEU A 471 57.57 -35.26 -15.83
C LEU A 471 57.50 -33.71 -15.79
N GLN A 472 58.24 -33.13 -14.83
CA GLN A 472 58.87 -31.80 -14.93
C GLN A 472 60.15 -31.87 -15.79
N PRO A 473 60.66 -30.72 -16.28
CA PRO A 473 61.95 -30.23 -15.73
C PRO A 473 62.16 -28.70 -15.71
N LYS A 474 62.85 -28.23 -14.64
CA LYS A 474 64.08 -27.37 -14.59
C LYS A 474 64.10 -25.99 -15.32
N LEU A 475 64.77 -24.91 -14.88
CA LEU A 475 65.61 -24.51 -13.74
C LEU A 475 66.08 -23.04 -13.99
N LYS A 476 66.66 -22.43 -12.94
CA LYS A 476 67.60 -21.25 -12.87
C LYS A 476 66.93 -19.91 -12.51
N GLY A 477 67.33 -19.13 -11.49
CA GLY A 477 68.46 -19.17 -10.56
C GLY A 477 69.11 -17.77 -10.44
N ASN A 478 68.95 -17.13 -9.25
CA ASN A 478 69.80 -16.25 -8.40
C ASN A 478 71.09 -15.55 -8.96
N PRO A 479 71.76 -14.53 -8.32
CA PRO A 479 71.86 -14.29 -6.85
C PRO A 479 72.19 -12.84 -6.33
N LEU A 480 72.48 -12.73 -5.00
CA LEU A 480 73.29 -11.72 -4.23
C LEU A 480 72.65 -10.34 -3.89
N ASP A 481 72.89 -9.68 -2.75
CA ASP A 481 73.78 -9.90 -1.60
C ASP A 481 73.30 -9.08 -0.37
N MET A 482 73.62 -9.55 0.84
CA MET A 482 73.44 -8.84 2.11
C MET A 482 74.77 -8.85 2.86
N ASP A 483 75.30 -7.68 3.23
CA ASP A 483 76.00 -7.45 4.49
C ASP A 483 76.44 -5.98 4.66
N SER A 484 76.18 -5.41 5.84
CA SER A 484 77.20 -4.66 6.61
C SER A 484 76.70 -4.34 8.03
N LEU A 485 77.42 -4.94 9.00
CA LEU A 485 77.44 -4.65 10.43
C LEU A 485 77.96 -3.22 10.73
N TRP A 486 77.53 -2.65 11.85
CA TRP A 486 78.37 -2.13 12.97
C TRP A 486 77.47 -2.04 14.23
N VAL A 487 78.02 -1.78 15.41
CA VAL A 487 78.32 -2.73 16.49
C VAL A 487 78.30 -1.93 17.83
N TYR A 488 77.96 -2.60 18.96
CA TYR A 488 78.19 -2.24 20.40
C TYR A 488 77.33 -1.10 21.03
N THR A 489 76.79 -1.12 22.28
CA THR A 489 76.78 -2.05 23.44
C THR A 489 75.70 -1.62 24.47
N SER A 490 75.21 -2.58 25.29
CA SER A 490 74.49 -2.44 26.60
C SER A 490 75.51 -2.09 27.75
N PRO A 491 75.24 -1.93 29.09
CA PRO A 491 74.06 -2.41 29.85
C PRO A 491 73.65 -1.80 31.26
N PHE A 492 72.56 -2.36 31.83
CA PHE A 492 72.15 -2.51 33.27
C PHE A 492 71.81 -1.24 34.12
N LEU A 493 70.84 -1.17 35.07
CA LEU A 493 70.31 -2.08 36.11
C LEU A 493 68.94 -1.57 36.70
N ILE A 494 68.21 -2.48 37.36
CA ILE A 494 66.87 -2.43 38.06
C ILE A 494 67.00 -1.78 39.49
N PRO A 495 66.03 -1.70 40.47
CA PRO A 495 64.54 -1.91 40.56
C PRO A 495 63.72 -1.03 41.56
N SER A 496 62.39 -1.30 41.61
CA SER A 496 61.48 -1.36 42.79
C SER A 496 60.69 -0.14 43.29
N LEU A 497 59.38 -0.33 43.54
CA LEU A 497 58.60 0.34 44.60
C LEU A 497 57.41 -0.53 45.05
N GLN A 498 57.28 -0.63 46.37
CA GLN A 498 56.22 -1.27 47.16
C GLN A 498 55.16 -0.21 47.60
N SER A 499 53.93 -0.69 47.81
CA SER A 499 52.92 -0.25 48.81
C SER A 499 52.22 1.13 48.71
N VAL A 500 50.95 1.07 48.26
CA VAL A 500 49.68 1.57 48.87
C VAL A 500 49.73 2.68 49.94
N THR A 501 49.06 3.82 49.71
CA THR A 501 47.85 4.28 50.48
C THR A 501 47.36 5.68 50.06
N SER A 502 46.07 5.73 49.68
CA SER A 502 45.04 6.78 49.80
C SER A 502 45.31 8.29 49.72
N LEU A 503 44.52 8.89 48.81
CA LEU A 503 44.00 10.26 48.73
C LEU A 503 44.98 11.41 48.40
N LEU A 504 45.10 11.73 47.11
CA LEU A 504 44.70 13.04 46.56
C LEU A 504 44.84 13.05 45.03
N PHE A 505 43.78 13.51 44.38
CA PHE A 505 43.66 13.78 42.95
C PHE A 505 44.83 14.59 42.39
N THR A 506 45.51 14.10 41.35
CA THR A 506 45.84 14.90 40.15
C THR A 506 46.40 14.02 39.02
N LEU A 507 45.79 14.15 37.83
CA LEU A 507 46.44 14.03 36.51
C LEU A 507 47.34 12.81 36.26
N ILE A 508 46.76 11.67 35.88
CA ILE A 508 47.42 10.78 34.93
C ILE A 508 46.40 10.35 33.88
N SER A 509 46.60 10.84 32.65
CA SER A 509 45.81 10.51 31.47
C SER A 509 45.94 9.02 31.13
N TYR A 510 44.94 8.51 30.41
CA TYR A 510 44.84 7.16 29.85
C TYR A 510 46.09 6.74 29.03
N GLU A 511 46.95 7.68 28.63
CA GLU A 511 48.16 7.45 27.83
C GLU A 511 49.30 6.76 28.61
N ASN A 512 49.43 6.99 29.92
CA ASN A 512 50.53 6.39 30.68
C ASN A 512 50.36 4.88 30.92
N ILE A 513 49.11 4.40 30.93
CA ILE A 513 48.83 2.96 30.97
C ILE A 513 49.25 2.33 29.63
N GLN A 514 48.87 2.92 28.50
CA GLN A 514 49.24 2.41 27.17
C GLN A 514 50.77 2.34 26.94
N ASN A 515 51.51 3.32 27.45
CA ASN A 515 52.98 3.36 27.30
C ASN A 515 53.70 2.32 28.17
N MET A 516 53.14 1.98 29.34
CA MET A 516 53.71 0.92 30.20
C MET A 516 53.55 -0.48 29.60
N TRP A 517 52.46 -0.73 28.86
CA TRP A 517 52.25 -2.00 28.14
C TRP A 517 53.18 -2.17 26.93
N LYS A 518 53.52 -1.06 26.23
CA LYS A 518 54.51 -1.06 25.14
C LYS A 518 55.94 -1.34 25.63
N LEU A 519 56.32 -0.83 26.81
CA LEU A 519 57.65 -1.04 27.39
C LEU A 519 57.89 -2.48 27.89
N LEU A 520 56.82 -3.22 28.20
CA LEU A 520 56.89 -4.61 28.69
C LEU A 520 56.80 -5.67 27.57
N GLY A 521 56.88 -5.27 26.29
CA GLY A 521 56.91 -6.22 25.17
C GLY A 521 55.59 -6.96 24.92
N PHE A 522 54.51 -6.58 25.59
CA PHE A 522 53.17 -6.97 25.17
C PHE A 522 52.82 -6.16 23.93
N SER A 523 53.10 -6.74 22.76
CA SER A 523 52.52 -6.30 21.51
C SER A 523 51.00 -6.28 21.68
N SER A 524 50.43 -5.10 21.93
CA SER A 524 49.01 -4.88 21.72
C SER A 524 48.79 -5.21 20.25
N LYS A 525 48.10 -6.32 19.97
CA LYS A 525 47.57 -6.59 18.63
C LYS A 525 47.02 -5.27 18.10
N THR A 526 47.51 -4.83 16.95
CA THR A 526 46.87 -3.79 16.16
C THR A 526 45.37 -4.11 16.16
N PRO A 527 44.47 -3.19 16.56
CA PRO A 527 43.05 -3.51 16.58
C PRO A 527 42.69 -3.97 15.17
N GLU A 528 42.24 -5.23 15.06
CA GLU A 528 41.68 -5.74 13.82
C GLU A 528 40.57 -4.77 13.43
N LYS A 529 40.64 -4.25 12.20
CA LYS A 529 39.70 -3.25 11.70
C LYS A 529 38.34 -3.96 11.54
N GLU A 530 37.51 -3.92 12.58
CA GLU A 530 36.20 -4.58 12.57
C GLU A 530 35.37 -4.08 11.38
N SER A 531 34.75 -5.02 10.66
CA SER A 531 33.85 -4.70 9.55
C SER A 531 32.69 -3.83 10.05
N PRO A 532 32.30 -2.77 9.31
CA PRO A 532 31.16 -1.94 9.72
C PRO A 532 29.89 -2.79 9.74
N ARG A 533 29.07 -2.62 10.76
CA ARG A 533 27.78 -3.30 10.91
C ARG A 533 26.64 -2.30 10.86
N GLY A 534 25.50 -2.76 10.36
CA GLY A 534 24.29 -1.96 10.27
C GLY A 534 23.71 -1.57 11.64
N LEU A 535 22.79 -0.61 11.64
CA LEU A 535 21.97 -0.29 12.81
C LEU A 535 21.23 -1.55 13.32
N PRO A 536 20.96 -1.65 14.62
CA PRO A 536 20.15 -2.74 15.15
C PRO A 536 18.76 -2.75 14.52
N ALA A 537 18.23 -3.93 14.20
CA ALA A 537 16.92 -4.11 13.59
C ALA A 537 15.77 -3.45 14.40
N SER A 538 15.93 -3.32 15.72
CA SER A 538 14.98 -2.62 16.58
C SER A 538 14.79 -1.14 16.21
N TRP A 539 15.80 -0.49 15.62
CA TRP A 539 15.72 0.91 15.17
C TRP A 539 14.80 1.09 13.95
N TYR A 540 14.46 0.01 13.26
CA TYR A 540 13.59 0.01 12.09
C TYR A 540 12.14 -0.37 12.42
N ARG A 541 11.81 -0.62 13.70
CA ARG A 541 10.46 -1.03 14.13
C ARG A 541 10.01 -0.45 15.48
N SER A 542 10.87 0.27 16.19
CA SER A 542 10.56 0.80 17.52
C SER A 542 9.85 2.14 17.44
N GLN A 543 8.64 2.20 18.00
CA GLN A 543 7.88 3.43 18.15
C GLN A 543 8.64 4.51 18.92
N ALA A 544 9.39 4.12 19.97
CA ALA A 544 10.17 5.04 20.79
C ALA A 544 11.34 5.67 19.99
N ILE A 545 11.99 4.87 19.13
CA ILE A 545 13.02 5.38 18.22
C ILE A 545 12.40 6.39 17.25
N TYR A 546 11.24 6.09 16.67
CA TYR A 546 10.56 7.04 15.78
C TYR A 546 10.22 8.37 16.47
N GLN A 547 9.71 8.34 17.71
CA GLN A 547 9.44 9.59 18.44
C GLN A 547 10.72 10.38 18.73
N LEU A 548 11.84 9.70 19.02
CA LEU A 548 13.13 10.34 19.16
C LEU A 548 13.63 10.92 17.82
N GLU A 549 13.47 10.21 16.70
CA GLU A 549 13.81 10.69 15.35
C GLU A 549 13.06 11.98 14.99
N ARG A 550 11.76 12.06 15.32
CA ARG A 550 10.96 13.28 15.14
C ARG A 550 11.57 14.50 15.83
N ARG A 551 12.00 14.34 17.08
CA ARG A 551 12.59 15.43 17.88
C ARG A 551 14.07 15.68 17.57
N ALA A 552 14.82 14.64 17.26
CA ALA A 552 16.27 14.72 17.04
C ALA A 552 16.66 15.14 15.63
N ILE A 553 15.83 14.81 14.62
CA ILE A 553 16.11 15.03 13.20
C ILE A 553 15.07 15.96 12.59
N PHE A 554 13.84 15.47 12.40
CA PHE A 554 12.85 16.15 11.54
C PHE A 554 12.39 17.50 12.05
N SER A 555 12.43 17.72 13.36
CA SER A 555 12.07 19.01 13.96
C SER A 555 13.14 20.10 13.87
N LYS A 556 14.39 19.79 13.49
CA LYS A 556 15.50 20.76 13.55
C LYS A 556 16.57 20.64 12.46
N CYS A 557 16.50 19.64 11.60
CA CYS A 557 17.33 19.57 10.39
C CYS A 557 16.74 20.43 9.28
N TRP A 558 17.62 21.07 8.51
CA TRP A 558 17.23 21.68 7.24
C TRP A 558 16.87 20.58 6.24
N THR A 559 15.68 20.67 5.64
CA THR A 559 15.14 19.68 4.70
C THR A 559 14.77 20.36 3.39
N LEU A 560 15.31 19.89 2.27
CA LEU A 560 14.90 20.33 0.93
C LEU A 560 13.51 19.81 0.63
N LEU A 561 12.58 20.69 0.23
CA LEU A 561 11.21 20.30 -0.09
C LEU A 561 10.82 20.44 -1.54
N THR A 562 11.10 21.58 -2.16
CA THR A 562 10.53 21.94 -3.46
C THR A 562 11.40 23.00 -4.15
N HIS A 563 10.95 23.52 -5.29
CA HIS A 563 11.64 24.57 -6.04
C HIS A 563 10.77 25.83 -6.19
N ARG A 564 11.41 27.00 -6.24
CA ARG A 564 10.74 28.31 -6.32
C ARG A 564 9.83 28.47 -7.55
N SER A 565 10.09 27.73 -8.63
CA SER A 565 9.25 27.77 -9.84
C SER A 565 7.81 27.31 -9.61
N ARG A 566 7.51 26.68 -8.47
CA ARG A 566 6.15 26.33 -8.04
C ARG A 566 5.31 27.52 -7.57
N PHE A 567 5.94 28.67 -7.31
CA PHE A 567 5.29 29.88 -6.80
C PHE A 567 5.30 30.96 -7.87
N THR A 568 4.18 31.10 -8.57
CA THR A 568 4.06 31.97 -9.75
C THR A 568 3.41 33.31 -9.43
N LYS A 569 2.61 33.37 -8.35
CA LYS A 569 1.89 34.57 -7.92
C LYS A 569 1.67 34.59 -6.40
N PRO A 570 1.49 35.80 -5.82
CA PRO A 570 1.12 35.94 -4.42
C PRO A 570 -0.10 35.10 -4.05
N GLY A 571 -0.01 34.41 -2.93
CA GLY A 571 -1.05 33.51 -2.44
C GLY A 571 -0.86 32.06 -2.85
N ASP A 572 -0.01 31.75 -3.83
CA ASP A 572 0.36 30.37 -4.15
C ASP A 572 0.96 29.70 -2.91
N PHE A 573 0.46 28.52 -2.57
CA PHE A 573 0.90 27.76 -1.41
C PHE A 573 1.11 26.28 -1.73
N LEU A 574 1.99 25.64 -0.97
CA LEU A 574 2.24 24.20 -0.96
C LEU A 574 2.22 23.69 0.49
N SER A 575 1.49 22.62 0.76
CA SER A 575 1.43 21.98 2.08
C SER A 575 2.19 20.66 2.10
N PHE A 576 2.85 20.38 3.23
CA PHE A 576 3.67 19.19 3.43
C PHE A 576 3.35 18.57 4.80
N THR A 577 3.53 17.25 4.88
CA THR A 577 3.57 16.53 6.16
C THR A 577 4.83 15.68 6.19
N VAL A 578 5.75 16.01 7.10
CA VAL A 578 7.02 15.28 7.26
C VAL A 578 7.11 14.76 8.69
N ALA A 579 7.21 13.44 8.87
CA ALA A 579 7.26 12.82 10.20
C ALA A 579 6.13 13.30 11.14
N ASN A 580 4.92 13.39 10.58
CA ASN A 580 3.71 13.91 11.23
C ASN A 580 3.76 15.38 11.70
N PHE A 581 4.72 16.17 11.21
CA PHE A 581 4.64 17.63 11.29
C PHE A 581 3.96 18.17 10.04
N SER A 582 2.78 18.76 10.20
CA SER A 582 2.05 19.42 9.11
C SER A 582 2.40 20.90 9.04
N PHE A 583 2.81 21.37 7.86
CA PHE A 583 3.20 22.76 7.61
C PHE A 583 2.98 23.13 6.14
N PHE A 584 3.05 24.42 5.82
CA PHE A 584 2.90 24.89 4.45
C PHE A 584 3.79 26.10 4.17
N LEU A 585 4.10 26.28 2.89
CA LEU A 585 4.80 27.42 2.32
C LEU A 585 3.80 28.27 1.54
N VAL A 586 3.95 29.59 1.56
CA VAL A 586 3.07 30.53 0.83
C VAL A 586 3.84 31.74 0.35
N GLN A 587 3.62 32.15 -0.90
CA GLN A 587 4.19 33.39 -1.43
C GLN A 587 3.37 34.60 -0.98
N ASP A 588 4.02 35.61 -0.39
CA ASP A 588 3.37 36.87 -0.03
C ASP A 588 3.31 37.87 -1.20
N ARG A 589 2.72 39.03 -0.95
CA ARG A 589 2.54 40.09 -1.96
C ARG A 589 3.84 40.79 -2.36
N ASP A 590 4.89 40.65 -1.55
CA ASP A 590 6.22 41.20 -1.84
C ASP A 590 7.09 40.17 -2.57
N GLY A 591 6.55 38.97 -2.84
CA GLY A 591 7.22 37.88 -3.54
C GLY A 591 8.02 36.95 -2.63
N ASN A 592 8.04 37.17 -1.31
CA ASN A 592 8.76 36.32 -0.36
C ASN A 592 7.97 35.02 -0.10
N ILE A 593 8.68 33.91 0.05
CA ILE A 593 8.06 32.63 0.44
C ILE A 593 8.18 32.48 1.95
N ASN A 594 7.04 32.47 2.61
CA ASN A 594 6.92 32.32 4.06
C ASN A 594 6.48 30.88 4.40
N GLY A 595 6.91 30.37 5.55
CA GLY A 595 6.53 29.04 6.01
C GLY A 595 5.84 29.08 7.37
N PHE A 596 4.82 28.26 7.56
CA PHE A 596 4.10 28.13 8.83
C PHE A 596 3.71 26.69 9.13
N HIS A 597 3.67 26.31 10.41
CA HIS A 597 2.92 25.12 10.81
C HIS A 597 1.45 25.26 10.41
N ASN A 598 0.87 24.18 9.88
CA ASN A 598 -0.49 24.16 9.36
C ASN A 598 -1.51 23.99 10.50
N ILE A 599 -1.46 24.90 11.47
CA ILE A 599 -2.14 24.78 12.76
C ILE A 599 -2.78 26.13 13.07
N CYS A 600 -4.11 26.18 13.06
CA CYS A 600 -4.83 27.35 13.55
C CYS A 600 -4.57 27.51 15.06
N ARG A 601 -4.14 28.71 15.46
CA ARG A 601 -3.83 29.05 16.86
C ARG A 601 -5.00 28.93 17.84
N HIS A 602 -6.23 28.82 17.34
CA HIS A 602 -7.42 28.68 18.20
C HIS A 602 -7.61 27.24 18.71
N ARG A 603 -7.69 26.26 17.80
CA ARG A 603 -8.00 24.85 18.12
C ARG A 603 -7.34 23.85 17.16
N ALA A 604 -6.12 24.16 16.73
CA ALA A 604 -5.25 23.31 15.93
C ALA A 604 -5.77 22.81 14.57
N PHE A 605 -6.93 23.29 14.10
CA PHE A 605 -7.46 22.93 12.79
C PHE A 605 -6.52 23.38 11.65
N PRO A 606 -6.34 22.58 10.58
CA PRO A 606 -5.49 22.94 9.46
C PRO A 606 -5.96 24.20 8.74
N VAL A 607 -5.03 25.11 8.47
CA VAL A 607 -5.29 26.40 7.82
C VAL A 607 -5.46 26.22 6.31
N VAL A 608 -4.66 25.34 5.71
CA VAL A 608 -4.81 24.88 4.32
C VAL A 608 -5.08 23.38 4.32
N GLN A 609 -5.96 22.91 3.43
CA GLN A 609 -6.40 21.51 3.40
C GLN A 609 -5.99 20.78 2.11
N THR A 610 -5.66 21.53 1.06
CA THR A 610 -5.18 20.97 -0.21
C THR A 610 -3.67 20.99 -0.24
N ARG A 611 -3.08 20.07 -1.01
CA ARG A 611 -1.63 19.93 -1.19
C ARG A 611 -0.98 21.19 -1.79
N SER A 612 -1.71 21.84 -2.68
CA SER A 612 -1.33 23.09 -3.30
C SER A 612 -2.58 23.94 -3.57
N GLY A 613 -2.37 25.22 -3.86
CA GLY A 613 -3.45 26.10 -4.26
C GLY A 613 -3.00 27.55 -4.27
N SER A 614 -3.96 28.46 -4.37
CA SER A 614 -3.71 29.89 -4.31
C SER A 614 -4.79 30.56 -3.47
N THR A 615 -4.42 31.46 -2.56
CA THR A 615 -5.38 32.19 -1.72
C THR A 615 -4.94 33.61 -1.41
N SER A 616 -5.89 34.53 -1.30
CA SER A 616 -5.62 35.91 -0.87
C SER A 616 -5.60 36.08 0.65
N ILE A 617 -6.19 35.14 1.40
CA ILE A 617 -6.29 35.12 2.87
C ILE A 617 -6.22 33.66 3.36
N LEU A 618 -5.44 33.42 4.41
CA LEU A 618 -5.34 32.10 5.04
C LEU A 618 -6.45 31.98 6.10
N SER A 619 -7.53 31.26 5.82
CA SER A 619 -8.69 31.19 6.72
C SER A 619 -8.94 29.79 7.25
N CYS A 620 -8.97 29.65 8.58
CA CYS A 620 -9.38 28.44 9.26
C CYS A 620 -10.87 28.19 9.03
N LYS A 621 -11.21 27.03 8.45
CA LYS A 621 -12.61 26.65 8.16
C LYS A 621 -13.43 26.26 9.38
N TYR A 622 -12.80 26.06 10.55
CA TYR A 622 -13.53 25.67 11.75
C TYR A 622 -14.23 26.87 12.41
N HIS A 623 -13.48 27.90 12.82
CA HIS A 623 -14.03 29.03 13.57
C HIS A 623 -13.81 30.38 12.88
N GLY A 624 -13.34 30.37 11.63
CA GLY A 624 -13.18 31.58 10.83
C GLY A 624 -12.06 32.51 11.29
N TRP A 625 -11.06 32.00 12.01
CA TRP A 625 -9.83 32.75 12.26
C TRP A 625 -9.06 32.91 10.95
N SER A 626 -8.71 34.15 10.61
CA SER A 626 -8.08 34.48 9.33
C SER A 626 -6.73 35.14 9.55
N TYR A 627 -5.75 34.75 8.75
CA TYR A 627 -4.37 35.21 8.80
C TYR A 627 -3.98 35.84 7.45
N GLY A 628 -3.08 36.81 7.49
CA GLY A 628 -2.42 37.33 6.29
C GLY A 628 -1.40 36.34 5.75
N LEU A 629 -0.91 36.55 4.52
CA LEU A 629 0.10 35.67 3.90
C LEU A 629 1.46 35.68 4.63
N LYS A 630 1.69 36.68 5.49
CA LYS A 630 2.83 36.76 6.42
C LYS A 630 2.55 36.11 7.78
N GLY A 631 1.44 35.37 7.91
CA GLY A 631 1.05 34.62 9.11
C GLY A 631 0.46 35.46 10.25
N ASN A 632 0.42 36.78 10.13
CA ASN A 632 -0.16 37.67 11.13
C ASN A 632 -1.68 37.44 11.22
N LEU A 633 -2.21 37.31 12.44
CA LEU A 633 -3.64 37.17 12.65
C LEU A 633 -4.35 38.44 12.16
N SER A 634 -5.33 38.27 11.30
CA SER A 634 -6.11 39.35 10.67
C SER A 634 -7.53 39.43 11.21
N LYS A 635 -8.14 38.30 11.56
CA LYS A 635 -9.48 38.26 12.16
C LYS A 635 -9.60 37.10 13.14
N ALA A 636 -10.18 37.37 14.31
CA ALA A 636 -10.58 36.37 15.29
C ALA A 636 -12.04 36.67 15.70
N PRO A 637 -13.03 36.03 15.06
CA PRO A 637 -14.43 36.34 15.31
C PRO A 637 -14.81 36.18 16.78
N ARG A 638 -15.49 37.20 17.35
CA ARG A 638 -16.01 37.24 18.74
C ARG A 638 -14.96 37.38 19.84
N PHE A 639 -13.68 37.50 19.48
CA PHE A 639 -12.60 37.70 20.46
C PHE A 639 -12.49 39.15 20.97
N GLU A 640 -13.32 40.07 20.49
CA GLU A 640 -13.38 41.46 20.98
C GLU A 640 -13.83 41.54 22.45
N THR A 641 -14.48 40.48 22.96
CA THR A 641 -15.02 40.39 24.32
C THR A 641 -14.13 39.62 25.30
N VAL A 642 -13.03 39.02 24.82
CA VAL A 642 -12.12 38.24 25.65
C VAL A 642 -11.09 39.18 26.28
N SER A 643 -11.10 39.30 27.61
CA SER A 643 -10.14 40.10 28.36
C SER A 643 -8.71 39.62 28.10
N GLU A 644 -7.77 40.55 27.91
CA GLU A 644 -6.34 40.27 27.69
C GLU A 644 -6.01 39.57 26.36
N PHE A 645 -6.95 39.47 25.41
CA PHE A 645 -6.65 38.91 24.09
C PHE A 645 -5.84 39.88 23.21
N GLU A 646 -4.57 39.55 22.99
CA GLU A 646 -3.70 40.29 22.07
C GLU A 646 -3.58 39.58 20.72
N LYS A 647 -4.19 40.18 19.69
CA LYS A 647 -4.16 39.68 18.31
C LYS A 647 -2.73 39.54 17.76
N SER A 648 -1.81 40.42 18.14
CA SER A 648 -0.40 40.40 17.74
C SER A 648 0.35 39.16 18.23
N GLN A 649 -0.06 38.57 19.36
CA GLN A 649 0.58 37.37 19.94
C GLN A 649 0.06 36.05 19.33
N ASN A 650 -0.93 36.12 18.45
CA ASN A 650 -1.71 34.98 17.97
C ASN A 650 -1.56 34.73 16.45
N GLY A 651 -0.44 35.15 15.86
CA GLY A 651 -0.05 34.77 14.50
C GLY A 651 0.24 33.27 14.36
N LEU A 652 0.24 32.76 13.13
CA LEU A 652 0.66 31.39 12.83
C LEU A 652 2.08 31.13 13.34
N PHE A 653 2.37 29.89 13.71
CA PHE A 653 3.71 29.50 14.15
C PHE A 653 4.64 29.45 12.93
N PRO A 654 5.62 30.37 12.81
CA PRO A 654 6.50 30.41 11.67
C PRO A 654 7.47 29.22 11.70
N ILE A 655 7.86 28.76 10.52
CA ILE A 655 9.01 27.87 10.33
C ILE A 655 10.07 28.62 9.51
N HIS A 656 11.31 28.16 9.58
CA HIS A 656 12.38 28.76 8.81
C HIS A 656 12.32 28.31 7.36
N VAL A 657 12.54 29.25 6.44
CA VAL A 657 12.61 29.03 5.00
C VAL A 657 13.91 29.61 4.49
N HIS A 658 14.64 28.84 3.68
CA HIS A 658 15.82 29.29 2.95
C HIS A 658 15.64 28.93 1.48
N ILE A 659 15.95 29.86 0.57
CA ILE A 659 15.94 29.62 -0.87
C ILE A 659 17.39 29.77 -1.33
N ASP A 660 17.96 28.68 -1.83
CA ASP A 660 19.35 28.70 -2.30
C ASP A 660 19.49 29.37 -3.68
N LYS A 661 20.72 29.52 -4.17
CA LYS A 661 20.99 30.16 -5.46
C LYS A 661 20.40 29.42 -6.66
N ALA A 662 20.23 28.11 -6.55
CA ALA A 662 19.61 27.28 -7.59
C ALA A 662 18.07 27.41 -7.55
N GLY A 663 17.49 27.95 -6.48
CA GLY A 663 16.06 28.15 -6.31
C GLY A 663 15.36 27.02 -5.55
N PHE A 664 16.10 26.06 -4.98
CA PHE A 664 15.51 25.06 -4.10
C PHE A 664 15.13 25.68 -2.77
N ILE A 665 14.01 25.21 -2.22
CA ILE A 665 13.44 25.70 -0.97
C ILE A 665 13.67 24.67 0.12
N TRP A 666 14.33 25.15 1.17
CA TRP A 666 14.70 24.40 2.36
C TRP A 666 13.90 24.90 3.55
N VAL A 667 13.55 23.99 4.46
CA VAL A 667 12.86 24.36 5.70
C VAL A 667 13.53 23.81 6.94
N ASN A 668 13.35 24.50 8.06
CA ASN A 668 13.68 24.02 9.39
C ASN A 668 12.52 24.32 10.34
N LEU A 669 12.07 23.31 11.09
CA LEU A 669 10.89 23.39 11.95
C LEU A 669 11.19 23.84 13.38
N GLN A 670 12.46 24.08 13.73
CA GLN A 670 12.83 24.49 15.08
C GLN A 670 12.20 25.85 15.39
N ALA A 671 11.56 25.96 16.56
CA ALA A 671 11.02 27.21 17.02
C ALA A 671 12.15 28.11 17.55
N GLY A 672 12.07 29.41 17.24
CA GLY A 672 13.10 30.38 17.64
C GLY A 672 14.20 30.48 16.59
N GLU A 673 15.47 30.48 16.99
CA GLU A 673 16.58 30.40 16.04
C GLU A 673 17.01 28.94 15.86
N PRO A 674 17.33 28.47 14.64
CA PRO A 674 17.84 27.13 14.42
C PRO A 674 19.19 26.90 15.11
N ASP A 675 19.38 25.71 15.69
CA ASP A 675 20.68 25.31 16.27
C ASP A 675 21.82 25.36 15.23
N VAL A 676 21.49 25.07 13.97
CA VAL A 676 22.39 25.08 12.83
C VAL A 676 21.75 25.91 11.73
N LYS A 677 22.43 26.98 11.30
CA LYS A 677 22.02 27.78 10.13
C LYS A 677 22.19 26.97 8.85
N TRP A 678 21.45 27.32 7.80
CA TRP A 678 21.49 26.59 6.53
C TRP A 678 22.92 26.51 5.97
N GLU A 679 23.67 27.61 6.01
CA GLU A 679 25.05 27.70 5.54
C GLU A 679 25.99 26.77 6.31
N GLY A 680 25.68 26.48 7.58
CA GLY A 680 26.46 25.54 8.39
C GLY A 680 26.18 24.08 8.07
N ALA A 681 25.04 23.77 7.43
CA ALA A 681 24.65 22.42 7.04
C ALA A 681 24.97 22.10 5.57
N PHE A 682 24.90 23.10 4.69
CA PHE A 682 24.94 22.92 3.24
C PHE A 682 25.86 23.93 2.54
N GLN A 683 26.97 24.31 3.17
CA GLN A 683 27.88 25.32 2.64
C GLN A 683 28.28 25.03 1.18
N SER A 684 28.08 26.02 0.30
CA SER A 684 28.47 26.00 -1.11
C SER A 684 27.86 24.86 -1.95
N ILE A 685 26.80 24.19 -1.49
CA ILE A 685 26.15 23.11 -2.25
C ILE A 685 25.55 23.60 -3.57
N ASP A 686 25.03 24.82 -3.56
CA ASP A 686 24.43 25.54 -4.68
C ASP A 686 25.47 26.31 -5.51
N GLU A 687 26.74 26.28 -5.10
CA GLU A 687 27.88 26.86 -5.82
C GLU A 687 28.73 25.81 -6.54
N GLN A 688 28.42 24.52 -6.35
CA GLN A 688 29.18 23.43 -6.96
C GLN A 688 29.18 23.55 -8.50
N PRO A 689 30.34 23.37 -9.17
CA PRO A 689 30.41 23.47 -10.63
C PRO A 689 29.38 22.61 -11.38
N ARG A 690 29.09 21.39 -10.88
CA ARG A 690 28.10 20.48 -11.48
C ARG A 690 26.64 20.99 -11.44
N MET A 691 26.35 21.96 -10.56
CA MET A 691 25.03 22.57 -10.46
C MET A 691 24.90 23.82 -11.34
N GLN A 692 26.03 24.45 -11.70
CA GLN A 692 26.07 25.65 -12.55
C GLN A 692 25.76 25.34 -14.03
N ASP A 693 25.79 24.07 -14.41
CA ASP A 693 25.50 23.60 -15.77
C ASP A 693 24.00 23.60 -16.13
N PHE A 694 23.12 23.90 -15.17
CA PHE A 694 21.66 23.82 -15.27
C PHE A 694 20.98 25.14 -14.90
N ASP A 695 20.09 25.64 -15.76
CA ASP A 695 19.24 26.80 -15.44
C ASP A 695 17.86 26.32 -14.93
N PHE A 696 17.78 25.98 -13.64
CA PHE A 696 16.58 25.42 -13.00
C PHE A 696 15.31 26.26 -13.16
N THR A 697 15.43 27.58 -13.29
CA THR A 697 14.28 28.49 -13.36
C THR A 697 13.93 28.86 -14.80
N GLY A 698 14.92 28.97 -15.70
CA GLY A 698 14.69 29.34 -17.09
C GLY A 698 14.43 28.15 -18.01
N GLU A 699 15.01 26.98 -17.73
CA GLU A 699 14.97 25.81 -18.61
C GLU A 699 13.95 24.75 -18.21
N TYR A 700 13.55 24.71 -16.94
CA TYR A 700 12.70 23.65 -16.41
C TYR A 700 11.38 24.20 -15.91
N THR A 701 10.31 23.43 -16.13
CA THR A 701 8.97 23.75 -15.66
C THR A 701 8.43 22.58 -14.84
N PHE A 702 7.70 22.88 -13.78
CA PHE A 702 7.00 21.84 -13.04
C PHE A 702 5.98 21.17 -13.96
N ASP A 703 6.06 19.85 -14.07
CA ASP A 703 5.20 19.07 -14.94
C ASP A 703 4.11 18.38 -14.11
N HIS A 704 4.50 17.46 -13.22
CA HIS A 704 3.55 16.77 -12.36
C HIS A 704 4.14 16.35 -11.01
N TYR A 705 3.23 15.91 -10.14
CA TYR A 705 3.52 15.34 -8.84
C TYR A 705 2.97 13.92 -8.78
N TRP A 706 3.67 13.01 -8.09
CA TRP A 706 3.15 11.68 -7.78
C TRP A 706 3.77 11.10 -6.52
N GLU A 707 3.13 10.10 -5.93
CA GLU A 707 3.57 9.45 -4.69
C GLU A 707 3.46 7.93 -4.71
N MET A 708 4.14 7.31 -3.76
CA MET A 708 4.16 5.88 -3.53
C MET A 708 4.23 5.60 -2.02
N ASP A 709 3.31 4.76 -1.52
CA ASP A 709 3.33 4.28 -0.13
C ASP A 709 4.18 3.01 0.00
N LEU A 710 4.90 2.89 1.12
CA LEU A 710 5.76 1.74 1.43
C LEU A 710 5.55 1.28 2.88
N ASP A 711 5.26 -0.01 3.06
CA ASP A 711 5.31 -0.69 4.37
C ASP A 711 6.77 -1.01 4.76
N ALA A 712 7.62 0.02 4.75
CA ALA A 712 9.02 -0.03 5.12
C ALA A 712 9.41 1.22 5.94
N ASN A 713 10.35 1.06 6.87
CA ASN A 713 10.94 2.17 7.61
C ASN A 713 11.76 3.07 6.69
N TRP A 714 11.65 4.39 6.88
CA TRP A 714 12.26 5.42 6.03
C TRP A 714 13.78 5.25 5.86
N LYS A 715 14.46 4.79 6.92
CA LYS A 715 15.91 4.52 6.89
C LYS A 715 16.25 3.43 5.87
N GLY A 716 15.47 2.34 5.81
CA GLY A 716 15.69 1.26 4.86
C GLY A 716 15.52 1.72 3.41
N VAL A 717 14.54 2.59 3.15
CA VAL A 717 14.31 3.18 1.83
C VAL A 717 15.48 4.07 1.39
N ILE A 718 15.97 4.92 2.29
CA ILE A 718 17.11 5.81 2.01
C ILE A 718 18.42 5.03 1.86
N GLU A 719 18.63 4.01 2.69
CA GLU A 719 19.79 3.13 2.59
C GLU A 719 19.81 2.43 1.23
N ASN A 720 18.68 1.86 0.79
CA ASN A 720 18.52 1.25 -0.53
C ASN A 720 18.85 2.26 -1.66
N TYR A 721 18.33 3.49 -1.58
CA TYR A 721 18.62 4.53 -2.58
C TYR A 721 20.12 4.89 -2.67
N ASN A 722 20.83 4.91 -1.54
CA ASN A 722 22.19 5.45 -1.44
C ASN A 722 23.30 4.41 -1.66
N GLU A 723 23.01 3.31 -2.33
CA GLU A 723 23.98 2.37 -2.85
C GLU A 723 23.51 1.76 -4.18
N CYS A 724 24.38 1.02 -4.85
CA CYS A 724 24.02 0.32 -6.09
C CYS A 724 24.69 -1.06 -6.16
N TYR A 725 24.97 -1.62 -4.98
CA TYR A 725 25.44 -2.98 -4.80
C TYR A 725 24.36 -3.99 -5.19
N HIS A 726 23.09 -3.72 -4.86
CA HIS A 726 21.95 -4.56 -5.26
C HIS A 726 21.57 -4.42 -6.73
N CYS A 727 21.90 -3.30 -7.39
CA CYS A 727 21.45 -2.97 -8.74
C CYS A 727 21.70 -4.07 -9.78
N ALA A 728 22.83 -4.77 -9.71
CA ALA A 728 23.16 -5.82 -10.66
C ALA A 728 22.21 -7.02 -10.56
N THR A 729 21.63 -7.24 -9.39
CA THR A 729 20.70 -8.33 -9.10
C THR A 729 19.25 -7.93 -9.32
N SER A 730 18.89 -6.70 -8.92
CA SER A 730 17.49 -6.30 -8.81
C SER A 730 16.99 -5.38 -9.93
N HIS A 731 17.88 -4.71 -10.67
CA HIS A 731 17.49 -3.75 -11.71
C HIS A 731 18.03 -4.13 -13.09
N PRO A 732 17.33 -4.99 -13.86
CA PRO A 732 17.77 -5.41 -15.19
C PRO A 732 18.03 -4.23 -16.14
N LEU A 733 17.20 -3.19 -16.09
CA LEU A 733 17.34 -2.02 -16.96
C LEU A 733 18.54 -1.14 -16.55
N ILE A 734 18.75 -0.87 -15.26
CA ILE A 734 19.93 -0.12 -14.79
C ILE A 734 21.21 -0.89 -15.13
N SER A 735 21.22 -2.21 -14.90
CA SER A 735 22.32 -3.09 -15.26
C SER A 735 22.58 -3.10 -16.78
N GLY A 736 21.54 -2.92 -17.60
CA GLY A 736 21.66 -2.77 -19.05
C GLY A 736 22.43 -1.52 -19.48
N VAL A 737 22.23 -0.38 -18.80
CA VAL A 737 22.74 0.94 -19.25
C VAL A 737 23.97 1.45 -18.48
N SER A 738 24.11 1.12 -17.19
CA SER A 738 25.14 1.67 -16.30
C SER A 738 26.31 0.71 -16.06
N ASP A 739 27.52 1.24 -15.97
CA ASP A 739 28.74 0.56 -15.52
C ASP A 739 28.75 0.49 -13.99
N LEU A 740 28.00 -0.48 -13.46
CA LEU A 740 27.81 -0.71 -12.02
C LEU A 740 29.12 -0.92 -11.23
N PRO A 741 30.16 -1.60 -11.76
CA PRO A 741 31.46 -1.66 -11.09
C PRO A 741 32.07 -0.30 -10.74
N ARG A 742 31.90 0.70 -11.61
CA ARG A 742 32.41 2.08 -11.43
C ARG A 742 31.47 3.00 -10.67
N TYR A 743 30.20 2.61 -10.51
CA TYR A 743 29.23 3.33 -9.69
C TYR A 743 29.77 3.50 -8.27
N ARG A 744 29.69 4.72 -7.74
CA ARG A 744 30.03 5.02 -6.35
C ARG A 744 29.18 6.16 -5.80
N VAL A 745 28.91 6.08 -4.50
CA VAL A 745 28.30 7.17 -3.71
C VAL A 745 29.38 7.75 -2.82
N GLU A 746 29.62 9.05 -2.93
CA GLU A 746 30.62 9.76 -2.14
C GLU A 746 29.91 10.68 -1.12
N PRO A 747 29.92 10.31 0.17
CA PRO A 747 29.29 11.10 1.21
C PRO A 747 30.14 12.32 1.59
N THR A 748 29.47 13.44 1.80
CA THR A 748 30.01 14.68 2.37
C THR A 748 29.09 15.12 3.53
N ALA A 749 29.56 16.00 4.41
CA ALA A 749 28.74 16.53 5.49
C ALA A 749 27.40 17.10 4.95
N GLY A 750 26.29 16.44 5.28
CA GLY A 750 24.93 16.85 4.93
C GLY A 750 24.37 16.23 3.63
N TYR A 751 25.21 15.70 2.74
CA TYR A 751 24.74 15.21 1.43
C TYR A 751 25.61 14.08 0.85
N MET A 752 25.09 13.34 -0.13
CA MET A 752 25.80 12.25 -0.81
C MET A 752 25.70 12.43 -2.32
N GLU A 753 26.84 12.37 -3.01
CA GLU A 753 26.91 12.52 -4.46
C GLU A 753 26.98 11.16 -5.14
N HIS A 754 26.13 10.94 -6.15
CA HIS A 754 26.14 9.71 -6.92
C HIS A 754 26.93 9.90 -8.21
N HIS A 755 27.98 9.10 -8.39
CA HIS A 755 28.78 9.07 -9.61
C HIS A 755 28.44 7.81 -10.41
N ILE A 756 27.70 8.01 -11.50
CA ILE A 756 27.21 6.95 -12.39
C ILE A 756 27.91 7.08 -13.74
N PHE A 757 28.35 5.96 -14.31
CA PHE A 757 29.07 5.88 -15.59
C PHE A 757 28.27 5.00 -16.55
N ASN A 758 28.16 5.39 -17.81
CA ASN A 758 27.41 4.63 -18.83
C ASN A 758 28.33 3.60 -19.52
N LYS A 759 27.78 2.46 -19.97
CA LYS A 759 28.59 1.39 -20.60
C LYS A 759 29.09 1.73 -22.02
N GLU A 760 28.25 2.38 -22.83
CA GLU A 760 28.45 2.50 -24.28
C GLU A 760 28.54 3.95 -24.79
N GLN A 761 28.46 4.93 -23.89
CA GLN A 761 28.49 6.37 -24.23
C GLN A 761 29.64 7.09 -23.52
N VAL A 762 30.10 8.20 -24.11
CA VAL A 762 31.10 9.06 -23.47
C VAL A 762 30.40 9.92 -22.42
N ASP A 763 30.69 9.67 -21.14
CA ASP A 763 30.02 10.35 -20.01
C ASP A 763 30.07 11.89 -20.09
N SER A 764 31.08 12.47 -20.75
CA SER A 764 31.20 13.93 -20.94
C SER A 764 30.11 14.53 -21.84
N GLN A 765 29.30 13.71 -22.51
CA GLN A 765 28.19 14.14 -23.37
C GLN A 765 26.84 14.18 -22.63
N PHE A 766 26.76 13.67 -21.40
CA PHE A 766 25.52 13.61 -20.62
C PHE A 766 25.64 14.45 -19.35
N LYS A 767 24.93 15.58 -19.31
CA LYS A 767 24.88 16.42 -18.10
C LYS A 767 23.97 15.77 -17.06
N ARG A 768 24.54 15.33 -15.93
CA ARG A 768 23.78 14.74 -14.82
C ARG A 768 24.36 15.12 -13.47
N ALA A 769 23.48 15.51 -12.55
CA ALA A 769 23.82 15.68 -11.15
C ALA A 769 22.78 14.96 -10.29
N ILE A 770 23.22 13.93 -9.55
CA ILE A 770 22.37 13.21 -8.60
C ILE A 770 22.95 13.42 -7.21
N THR A 771 22.10 13.90 -6.31
CA THR A 771 22.50 14.23 -4.93
C THR A 771 21.42 13.83 -3.97
N TYR A 772 21.79 13.11 -2.93
CA TYR A 772 20.95 12.94 -1.76
C TYR A 772 21.29 13.98 -0.70
N PHE A 773 20.28 14.64 -0.14
CA PHE A 773 20.38 15.61 0.94
C PHE A 773 19.73 15.02 2.19
N PHE A 774 20.53 14.90 3.25
CA PHE A 774 20.03 14.49 4.55
C PHE A 774 19.02 15.53 5.08
N PRO A 775 17.86 15.14 5.63
CA PRO A 775 17.54 13.79 6.09
C PRO A 775 16.76 12.90 5.13
N THR A 776 16.15 13.39 4.05
CA THR A 776 15.13 12.59 3.31
C THR A 776 15.08 12.79 1.80
N THR A 777 15.84 13.73 1.24
CA THR A 777 15.49 14.28 -0.08
C THR A 777 16.59 14.01 -1.08
N SER A 778 16.30 13.34 -2.19
CA SER A 778 17.19 13.28 -3.34
C SER A 778 16.73 14.22 -4.45
N VAL A 779 17.72 14.76 -5.18
CA VAL A 779 17.50 15.53 -6.39
C VAL A 779 18.32 14.89 -7.51
N THR A 780 17.63 14.54 -8.58
CA THR A 780 18.24 14.01 -9.80
C THR A 780 18.00 15.00 -10.92
N VAL A 781 19.06 15.57 -11.47
CA VAL A 781 19.03 16.57 -12.54
C VAL A 781 19.72 16.01 -13.78
N THR A 782 19.10 16.21 -14.94
CA THR A 782 19.65 15.96 -16.27
C THR A 782 19.30 17.11 -17.20
N ASP A 783 19.85 17.14 -18.42
CA ASP A 783 19.47 18.08 -19.48
C ASP A 783 18.04 17.89 -20.04
N LYS A 784 17.30 16.86 -19.59
CA LYS A 784 15.93 16.57 -20.03
C LYS A 784 14.88 16.76 -18.94
N PHE A 785 15.26 16.60 -17.67
CA PHE A 785 14.35 16.69 -16.54
C PHE A 785 15.11 16.90 -15.24
N PHE A 786 14.40 17.29 -14.18
CA PHE A 786 14.85 16.99 -12.82
C PHE A 786 13.71 16.49 -11.92
N TYR A 787 14.07 15.62 -10.97
CA TYR A 787 13.19 15.14 -9.90
C TYR A 787 13.63 15.70 -8.56
N ILE A 788 12.66 16.05 -7.73
CA ILE A 788 12.83 16.16 -6.28
C ILE A 788 12.05 15.01 -5.65
N GLN A 789 12.77 14.03 -5.10
CA GLN A 789 12.19 12.86 -4.47
C GLN A 789 12.40 12.93 -2.95
N ARG A 790 11.32 12.82 -2.18
CA ARG A 790 11.35 12.86 -0.71
C ARG A 790 10.91 11.52 -0.14
N MET A 791 11.75 10.89 0.66
CA MET A 791 11.50 9.62 1.35
C MET A 791 11.12 9.92 2.80
N ILE A 792 9.82 10.09 3.05
CA ILE A 792 9.27 10.66 4.27
C ILE A 792 8.73 9.55 5.18
N PRO A 793 9.04 9.55 6.48
CA PRO A 793 8.41 8.60 7.40
C PRO A 793 6.99 9.00 7.79
N GLU A 794 6.09 8.03 7.81
CA GLU A 794 4.72 8.16 8.33
C GLU A 794 4.58 7.52 9.73
N SER A 795 5.33 6.43 9.97
CA SER A 795 5.44 5.76 11.27
C SER A 795 6.82 5.11 11.45
N GLU A 796 7.01 4.34 12.52
CA GLU A 796 8.19 3.52 12.76
C GLU A 796 8.37 2.36 11.77
N THR A 797 7.35 2.02 10.96
CA THR A 797 7.42 0.94 9.96
C THR A 797 6.84 1.30 8.59
N LYS A 798 6.32 2.51 8.39
CA LYS A 798 5.74 2.98 7.13
C LYS A 798 6.37 4.29 6.66
N SER A 799 6.49 4.42 5.34
CA SER A 799 7.05 5.59 4.68
C SER A 799 6.30 5.90 3.39
N LYS A 800 6.48 7.13 2.91
CA LYS A 800 5.96 7.63 1.64
C LYS A 800 7.11 8.19 0.82
N ILE A 801 7.15 7.84 -0.47
CA ILE A 801 7.99 8.52 -1.45
C ILE A 801 7.14 9.53 -2.20
N GLU A 802 7.54 10.78 -2.16
CA GLU A 802 6.89 11.87 -2.89
C GLU A 802 7.82 12.43 -3.98
N ASN A 803 7.33 12.53 -5.22
CA ASN A 803 8.11 12.97 -6.36
C ASN A 803 7.51 14.24 -6.99
N GLU A 804 8.32 15.29 -7.10
CA GLU A 804 8.03 16.42 -7.98
C GLU A 804 8.87 16.29 -9.24
N VAL A 805 8.21 16.33 -10.39
CA VAL A 805 8.84 16.15 -11.70
C VAL A 805 8.86 17.48 -12.44
N TYR A 806 10.03 17.84 -12.94
CA TYR A 806 10.26 19.06 -13.68
C TYR A 806 10.81 18.72 -15.06
N ARG A 807 10.14 19.20 -16.09
CA ARG A 807 10.47 18.93 -17.49
C ARG A 807 11.32 20.06 -18.07
N HIS A 808 12.40 19.70 -18.76
CA HIS A 808 13.19 20.66 -19.53
C HIS A 808 12.39 21.12 -20.76
N ARG A 809 12.50 22.39 -21.14
CA ARG A 809 11.78 22.98 -22.28
C ARG A 809 12.03 22.31 -23.62
N ASP A 810 13.22 21.70 -23.78
CA ASP A 810 13.64 21.03 -25.02
C ASP A 810 13.43 19.51 -24.99
N ALA A 811 12.88 18.94 -23.91
CA ALA A 811 12.55 17.52 -23.86
C ALA A 811 11.27 17.24 -24.66
N THR A 812 11.32 16.31 -25.62
CA THR A 812 10.12 15.86 -26.34
C THR A 812 9.22 15.03 -25.42
N ASP A 813 7.94 14.88 -25.78
CA ASP A 813 6.99 14.09 -24.96
C ASP A 813 7.48 12.65 -24.80
N GLN A 814 7.90 12.03 -25.91
CA GLN A 814 8.42 10.66 -25.92
C GLN A 814 9.65 10.50 -25.00
N GLU A 815 10.66 11.38 -25.12
CA GLU A 815 11.85 11.29 -24.28
C GLU A 815 11.50 11.42 -22.79
N PHE A 816 10.60 12.35 -22.45
CA PHE A 816 10.21 12.60 -21.06
C PHE A 816 9.38 11.44 -20.49
N ASP A 817 8.44 10.90 -21.27
CA ASP A 817 7.60 9.77 -20.88
C ASP A 817 8.41 8.49 -20.67
N ASP A 818 9.37 8.20 -21.56
CA ASP A 818 10.25 7.03 -21.45
C ASP A 818 11.11 7.09 -20.17
N ILE A 819 11.64 8.28 -19.86
CA ILE A 819 12.39 8.52 -18.63
C ILE A 819 11.50 8.34 -17.41
N ASN A 820 10.31 8.94 -17.40
CA ASN A 820 9.39 8.84 -16.27
C ASN A 820 8.95 7.39 -16.02
N ALA A 821 8.67 6.63 -17.08
CA ALA A 821 8.36 5.20 -17.00
C ALA A 821 9.52 4.40 -16.42
N PHE A 822 10.75 4.64 -16.88
CA PHE A 822 11.96 4.00 -16.35
C PHE A 822 12.14 4.27 -14.84
N TYR A 823 11.99 5.52 -14.40
CA TYR A 823 12.11 5.88 -12.99
C TYR A 823 11.04 5.21 -12.12
N ARG A 824 9.80 5.18 -12.59
CA ARG A 824 8.69 4.52 -11.87
C ARG A 824 8.94 3.03 -11.71
N GLN A 825 9.39 2.36 -12.77
CA GLN A 825 9.70 0.94 -12.71
C GLN A 825 10.80 0.63 -11.68
N VAL A 826 11.91 1.38 -11.68
CA VAL A 826 12.99 1.20 -10.70
C VAL A 826 12.48 1.37 -9.27
N LEU A 827 11.62 2.37 -9.03
CA LEU A 827 11.06 2.62 -7.70
C LEU A 827 10.08 1.53 -7.25
N ASP A 828 9.32 0.93 -8.18
CA ASP A 828 8.49 -0.23 -7.88
C ASP A 828 9.33 -1.46 -7.52
N GLU A 829 10.44 -1.70 -8.24
CA GLU A 829 11.40 -2.76 -7.93
C GLU A 829 12.03 -2.53 -6.53
N ASP A 830 12.47 -1.32 -6.22
CA ASP A 830 13.02 -0.94 -4.91
C ASP A 830 12.01 -1.09 -3.77
N LYS A 831 10.75 -0.74 -4.02
CA LYS A 831 9.67 -0.90 -3.05
C LYS A 831 9.53 -2.36 -2.63
N GLU A 832 9.56 -3.31 -3.56
CA GLU A 832 9.49 -4.73 -3.24
C GLU A 832 10.65 -5.18 -2.34
N LEU A 833 11.87 -4.73 -2.63
CA LEU A 833 13.06 -5.02 -1.83
C LEU A 833 12.93 -4.47 -0.41
N CYS A 834 12.57 -3.19 -0.27
CA CYS A 834 12.44 -2.51 1.02
C CYS A 834 11.35 -3.15 1.89
N VAL A 835 10.18 -3.45 1.31
CA VAL A 835 9.06 -4.08 2.03
C VAL A 835 9.42 -5.52 2.42
N GLY A 836 10.07 -6.27 1.53
CA GLY A 836 10.56 -7.61 1.84
C GLY A 836 11.57 -7.63 2.99
N ALA A 837 12.51 -6.67 3.00
CA ALA A 837 13.46 -6.49 4.08
C ALA A 837 12.74 -6.11 5.39
N GLN A 838 11.80 -5.17 5.35
CA GLN A 838 11.05 -4.74 6.54
C GLN A 838 10.27 -5.91 7.18
N ARG A 839 9.65 -6.79 6.40
CA ARG A 839 8.96 -7.98 6.94
C ARG A 839 9.91 -8.85 7.77
N ASN A 840 11.15 -9.04 7.33
CA ASN A 840 12.16 -9.79 8.08
C ASN A 840 12.66 -9.03 9.31
N LEU A 841 12.83 -7.70 9.21
CA LEU A 841 13.17 -6.86 10.36
C LEU A 841 12.07 -6.93 11.43
N ASN A 842 10.80 -6.99 11.04
CA ASN A 842 9.65 -7.15 11.94
C ASN A 842 9.61 -8.54 12.60
N GLY A 843 10.13 -9.57 11.93
CA GLY A 843 10.17 -10.94 12.46
C GLY A 843 11.05 -11.14 13.70
N GLY A 844 11.87 -10.15 14.08
CA GLY A 844 12.62 -10.15 15.35
C GLY A 844 13.83 -11.08 15.40
N VAL A 845 14.10 -11.86 14.34
CA VAL A 845 15.24 -12.79 14.26
C VAL A 845 16.54 -12.08 13.85
N PHE A 846 16.45 -11.14 12.91
CA PHE A 846 17.62 -10.38 12.45
C PHE A 846 18.00 -9.30 13.47
N VAL A 847 19.29 -9.24 13.83
CA VAL A 847 19.83 -8.25 14.77
C VAL A 847 20.53 -7.12 14.03
N ASN A 848 21.58 -7.42 13.26
CA ASN A 848 22.21 -6.53 12.28
C ASN A 848 23.12 -7.33 11.32
N GLY A 849 23.40 -6.75 10.15
CA GLY A 849 24.27 -7.33 9.13
C GLY A 849 25.62 -6.63 9.05
N GLU A 850 26.59 -7.27 8.40
CA GLU A 850 27.85 -6.63 7.99
C GLU A 850 27.63 -5.84 6.70
N LEU A 851 28.25 -4.66 6.60
CA LEU A 851 28.16 -3.78 5.44
C LEU A 851 29.50 -3.78 4.70
N HIS A 852 29.44 -3.74 3.38
CA HIS A 852 30.60 -3.66 2.51
C HIS A 852 31.20 -2.24 2.55
N PRO A 853 32.42 -2.04 3.10
CA PRO A 853 32.95 -0.72 3.42
C PRO A 853 33.15 0.21 2.20
N ASN A 854 33.27 -0.36 0.99
CA ASN A 854 33.47 0.42 -0.23
C ASN A 854 32.23 0.54 -1.12
N LYS A 855 31.23 -0.35 -0.95
CA LYS A 855 30.05 -0.42 -1.84
C LYS A 855 28.81 0.16 -1.17
N GLU A 856 28.80 0.17 0.15
CA GLU A 856 27.73 0.71 0.98
C GLU A 856 28.22 1.93 1.78
N LYS A 857 29.12 2.74 1.21
CA LYS A 857 29.60 3.99 1.83
C LYS A 857 28.45 4.92 2.21
N GLY A 858 27.45 5.05 1.32
CA GLY A 858 26.25 5.86 1.53
C GLY A 858 25.44 5.39 2.75
N PRO A 859 24.97 4.12 2.79
CA PRO A 859 24.31 3.54 3.95
C PRO A 859 25.10 3.71 5.25
N ILE A 860 26.41 3.43 5.24
CA ILE A 860 27.27 3.58 6.43
C ILE A 860 27.27 5.02 6.92
N TYR A 861 27.45 6.00 6.02
CA TYR A 861 27.43 7.42 6.37
C TYR A 861 26.07 7.83 6.93
N PHE A 862 24.98 7.50 6.24
CA PHE A 862 23.62 7.82 6.65
C PHE A 862 23.28 7.25 8.04
N GLN A 863 23.56 5.97 8.26
CA GLN A 863 23.31 5.30 9.53
C GLN A 863 24.11 5.95 10.68
N ASN A 864 25.36 6.37 10.42
CA ASN A 864 26.16 7.09 11.41
C ASN A 864 25.56 8.46 11.75
N CYS A 865 25.11 9.23 10.75
CA CYS A 865 24.42 10.50 10.99
C CYS A 865 23.18 10.30 11.87
N VAL A 866 22.32 9.34 11.55
CA VAL A 866 21.14 9.01 12.36
C VAL A 866 21.57 8.65 13.79
N LYS A 867 22.54 7.74 13.95
CA LYS A 867 23.01 7.27 15.25
C LYS A 867 23.56 8.41 16.12
N GLU A 868 24.43 9.25 15.58
CA GLU A 868 25.04 10.37 16.29
C GLU A 868 24.00 11.39 16.73
N MET A 869 23.03 11.70 15.86
CA MET A 869 21.97 12.65 16.16
C MET A 869 21.03 12.15 17.25
N LEU A 870 20.58 10.90 17.17
CA LEU A 870 19.68 10.30 18.16
C LEU A 870 20.37 10.19 19.52
N MET A 871 21.57 9.59 19.55
CA MET A 871 22.32 9.39 20.79
C MET A 871 22.72 10.73 21.43
N GLY A 872 23.15 11.69 20.60
CA GLY A 872 23.49 13.04 21.05
C GLY A 872 22.29 13.82 21.58
N HIS A 873 21.12 13.70 20.93
CA HIS A 873 19.88 14.32 21.40
C HIS A 873 19.42 13.68 22.71
N ARG A 874 19.39 12.35 22.78
CA ARG A 874 18.96 11.63 23.98
C ARG A 874 19.82 11.96 25.19
N LYS A 875 21.15 12.04 25.02
CA LYS A 875 22.06 12.47 26.09
C LYS A 875 21.73 13.88 26.61
N LYS A 876 21.31 14.80 25.74
CA LYS A 876 20.87 16.15 26.15
C LYS A 876 19.54 16.11 26.91
N GLU A 877 18.58 15.27 26.49
CA GLU A 877 17.32 15.06 27.22
C GLU A 877 17.60 14.53 28.64
N GLU A 878 18.49 13.54 28.76
CA GLU A 878 18.89 12.95 30.05
C GLU A 878 19.57 13.97 30.97
N GLN A 879 20.46 14.80 30.43
CA GLN A 879 21.09 15.89 31.19
C GLN A 879 20.10 16.95 31.68
N ARG A 880 19.00 17.17 30.94
CA ARG A 880 17.94 18.11 31.33
C ARG A 880 16.85 17.48 32.19
N GLY A 881 16.79 16.16 32.28
CA GLY A 881 15.73 15.42 32.98
C GLY A 881 14.36 15.48 32.29
N GLN A 882 14.28 15.94 31.02
CA GLN A 882 13.03 16.07 30.28
C GLN A 882 13.26 15.96 28.77
N GLU A 883 12.21 15.63 28.02
CA GLU A 883 12.25 15.64 26.55
C GLU A 883 12.56 17.04 26.01
N ILE A 884 13.32 17.10 24.92
CA ILE A 884 13.58 18.34 24.20
C ILE A 884 12.72 18.32 22.95
N ARG A 885 11.85 19.32 22.78
CA ARG A 885 10.90 19.41 21.65
C ARG A 885 11.20 20.67 20.80
N PRO A 886 12.17 20.62 19.86
CA PRO A 886 12.64 21.81 19.14
C PRO A 886 11.56 22.57 18.36
N ALA A 887 10.59 21.85 17.77
CA ALA A 887 9.51 22.48 17.00
C ALA A 887 8.38 23.09 17.85
N VAL A 888 8.40 22.92 19.18
CA VAL A 888 7.38 23.50 20.06
C VAL A 888 7.75 24.96 20.34
N PRO A 889 6.86 25.93 20.04
CA PRO A 889 7.09 27.34 20.35
C PRO A 889 7.31 27.57 21.85
N LYS A 890 8.24 28.48 22.20
CA LYS A 890 8.43 28.89 23.59
C LYS A 890 7.18 29.61 24.09
N LEU A 891 6.60 29.12 25.19
CA LEU A 891 5.48 29.75 25.86
C LEU A 891 5.96 30.88 26.79
N PRO A 892 5.13 31.89 27.09
CA PRO A 892 5.40 32.85 28.16
C PRO A 892 5.59 32.14 29.52
N GLU A 893 6.49 32.64 30.36
CA GLU A 893 6.87 32.00 31.64
C GLU A 893 5.67 31.65 32.55
N ASN A 894 4.65 32.52 32.59
CA ASN A 894 3.43 32.31 33.38
C ASN A 894 2.52 31.17 32.87
N MET A 895 2.60 30.80 31.59
CA MET A 895 1.90 29.63 31.02
C MET A 895 2.72 28.34 31.17
N ILE A 896 4.05 28.45 31.21
CA ILE A 896 4.94 27.31 31.42
C ILE A 896 4.63 26.65 32.76
N GLU A 897 4.49 27.41 33.86
CA GLU A 897 4.22 26.84 35.18
C GLU A 897 2.89 26.09 35.25
N LYS A 898 1.82 26.64 34.66
CA LYS A 898 0.48 26.01 34.66
C LYS A 898 0.43 24.73 33.82
N LEU A 899 1.05 24.74 32.64
CA LEU A 899 1.03 23.59 31.73
C LEU A 899 2.06 22.53 32.12
N ALA A 900 3.14 22.90 32.80
CA ALA A 900 4.18 21.96 33.22
C ALA A 900 3.64 20.88 34.16
N GLU A 901 2.69 21.19 35.04
CA GLU A 901 2.06 20.18 35.91
C GLU A 901 1.25 19.16 35.10
N GLU A 902 0.43 19.63 34.15
CA GLU A 902 -0.41 18.79 33.30
C GLU A 902 0.40 17.95 32.31
N GLU A 903 1.46 18.52 31.73
CA GLU A 903 2.39 17.78 30.86
C GLU A 903 3.21 16.75 31.66
N LEU A 904 3.67 17.11 32.87
CA LEU A 904 4.38 16.19 33.75
C LEU A 904 3.49 15.00 34.14
N PHE A 905 2.22 15.25 34.44
CA PHE A 905 1.24 14.19 34.69
C PHE A 905 1.15 13.21 33.51
N CYS A 906 1.05 13.72 32.28
CA CYS A 906 1.03 12.88 31.08
C CYS A 906 2.33 12.06 30.94
N SER A 907 3.49 12.69 31.07
CA SER A 907 4.79 12.02 30.96
C SER A 907 5.01 10.95 32.05
N GLN A 908 4.51 11.17 33.26
CA GLN A 908 4.57 10.17 34.34
C GLN A 908 3.72 8.93 34.03
N LEU A 909 2.54 9.10 33.44
CA LEU A 909 1.69 7.98 33.01
C LEU A 909 2.34 7.15 31.89
N GLU A 910 2.96 7.82 30.91
CA GLU A 910 3.70 7.17 29.84
C GLU A 910 4.90 6.38 30.41
N ALA A 911 5.67 6.96 31.33
CA ALA A 911 6.78 6.29 31.99
C ALA A 911 6.33 5.06 32.82
N ALA A 912 5.22 5.17 33.55
CA ALA A 912 4.66 4.06 34.32
C ALA A 912 4.17 2.90 33.43
N SER A 913 3.69 3.19 32.22
CA SER A 913 3.28 2.19 31.24
C SER A 913 4.45 1.38 30.67
N CYS A 914 5.65 1.97 30.61
CA CYS A 914 6.89 1.32 30.16
C CYS A 914 7.54 0.45 31.24
N ILE A 915 7.42 0.80 32.53
CA ILE A 915 8.02 0.07 33.65
C ILE A 915 7.27 -1.24 33.96
N ASN A 916 5.97 -1.33 33.63
CA ASN A 916 5.11 -2.47 33.98
C ASN A 916 4.98 -3.56 32.89
N ARG A 917 5.88 -3.62 31.91
CA ARG A 917 5.92 -4.71 30.90
C ARG A 917 7.24 -5.50 30.97
N PRO A 918 7.43 -6.37 31.98
CA PRO A 918 8.58 -7.28 32.03
C PRO A 918 8.62 -8.28 30.85
N GLU A 919 7.54 -8.42 30.10
CA GLU A 919 7.40 -9.31 28.94
C GLU A 919 8.04 -8.78 27.64
N LEU A 920 8.53 -7.53 27.65
CA LEU A 920 9.20 -6.89 26.51
C LEU A 920 10.69 -6.60 26.76
N ALA A 921 11.24 -7.03 27.90
CA ALA A 921 12.67 -7.08 28.12
C ALA A 921 13.20 -8.42 27.58
N TRP A 922 13.64 -8.41 26.32
CA TRP A 922 14.47 -9.47 25.74
C TRP A 922 15.93 -9.01 25.69
#